data_AF-A0A7X8MIR2-F1
#
_entry.id   AF-A0A7X8MIR2-F1
#
_cell.length_a   1.000
_cell.length_b   1.000
_cell.length_c   1.000
_cell.angle_alpha   90.00
_cell.angle_beta   90.00
_cell.angle_gamma   90.00
#
_symmetry.space_group_name_H-M   'P 1'
#
loop_
_entity.id
_entity.type
_entity.pdbx_description
1 polymer ?
#
loop_
_entity_poly.entity_id
_entity_poly.type
_entity_poly.pdbx_seq_one_letter_code
_entity_poly.pdbx_strand_id
1 'polypeptide(L)'
;MRKKKPYFPRPVLKSLVNDIKKLVIEPEGRLFLLEIIEEIPFDLRPAVLESLSSFYEPEMTAFFHLMRAEYGAELEALCNRSLEKYSLAGLDVSPPQFFRGSFYKAYATCSRHTSRLAVDIAWDIGGAGVYVECFYLAYNADGVHSFFMVEDMPLSQYEQDREALAEMMRISFDEACSLICQAYQQNIVHMTRPALGKFLYQKYLSHGQRLSAQQEKELTARLSSPLGPRQLINSFFRAVRERDWAYLDSIVTGKAVPATQQFFHVMHQIVEGQVEEVLASRSTAQVNSYAIAMEERSCYQERYQFHLERGANKNWIIKNCLQIGREEIENLSELNPFNHQVYCRVYEIADLDGLFEILDRVDDVHQVEELPYGLHMRVTHFDEDLSQGVSMLSGVVADMIVNGDEFVVACREFNTLMDFHHLILSEVSVPVVSKGEYQINLMTLYSYLSGQYLHFEDVLLIEEDDYLFEDGMHFISTRYLIKDRDKVEKRIRELHNLALHISNDYQVFYQIENRSKGSEFFVEYVLGSGWVTLSTFGEADMVRARRRFEERMFDSLEFDGMEVRENGLFDVLTNNVKKEHPELEQTLKEIYLNKWYYSQLSVLSGMSPWEASQTEEGTRLLWTLFKRIKQRESNSLYQFGSNRVHLKEYIRKVEQRS
;
A
#
# COMPACT_ATOMS: atom_id res chain seq x y z
N MET A 1 31.47 -17.98 11.17
CA MET A 1 32.29 -16.77 11.44
C MET A 1 31.35 -15.64 11.83
N ARG A 2 31.57 -14.94 12.96
CA ARG A 2 30.75 -13.77 13.33
C ARG A 2 30.95 -12.69 12.26
N LYS A 3 29.86 -12.23 11.64
CA LYS A 3 29.90 -11.14 10.65
C LYS A 3 30.66 -9.95 11.25
N LYS A 4 31.55 -9.34 10.46
CA LYS A 4 32.09 -8.02 10.79
C LYS A 4 30.91 -7.07 10.77
N LYS A 5 30.66 -6.38 11.90
CA LYS A 5 29.66 -5.31 11.95
C LYS A 5 29.98 -4.31 10.82
N PRO A 6 28.97 -3.79 10.09
CA PRO A 6 29.21 -2.74 9.11
C PRO A 6 29.99 -1.62 9.79
N TYR A 7 31.12 -1.25 9.17
CA TYR A 7 32.03 -0.27 9.73
C TYR A 7 31.63 1.11 9.21
N PHE A 8 31.13 1.95 10.10
CA PHE A 8 30.84 3.35 9.79
C PHE A 8 32.05 4.21 10.18
N PRO A 9 32.57 5.06 9.27
CA PRO A 9 33.68 5.95 9.59
C PRO A 9 33.32 6.85 10.77
N ARG A 10 34.18 6.88 11.79
CA ARG A 10 33.97 7.70 13.00
C ARG A 10 33.72 9.19 12.71
N PRO A 11 34.33 9.83 11.68
CA PRO A 11 34.01 11.21 11.32
C PRO A 11 32.55 11.42 10.90
N VAL A 12 31.96 10.48 10.15
CA VAL A 12 30.56 10.54 9.70
C VAL A 12 29.63 10.43 10.90
N LEU A 13 29.87 9.45 11.78
CA LEU A 13 29.11 9.31 13.03
C LEU A 13 29.23 10.55 13.93
N LYS A 14 30.41 11.15 14.00
CA LYS A 14 30.62 12.38 14.78
C LYS A 14 29.88 13.57 14.18
N SER A 15 29.77 13.66 12.86
CA SER A 15 28.94 14.68 12.19
C SER A 15 27.49 14.52 12.62
N LEU A 16 26.94 13.32 12.47
CA LEU A 16 25.55 13.02 12.84
C LEU A 16 25.28 13.30 14.34
N VAL A 17 26.22 12.97 15.23
CA VAL A 17 26.11 13.33 16.66
C VAL A 17 26.06 14.84 16.85
N ASN A 18 26.86 15.62 16.12
CA ASN A 18 26.81 17.09 16.23
C ASN A 18 25.47 17.65 15.74
N ASP A 19 24.87 17.04 14.71
CA ASP A 19 23.57 17.43 14.19
C ASP A 19 22.46 17.07 15.20
N ILE A 20 22.50 15.85 15.76
CA ILE A 20 21.61 15.41 16.87
C ILE A 20 21.67 16.40 18.03
N LYS A 21 22.87 16.82 18.45
CA LYS A 21 23.02 17.76 19.58
C LYS A 21 22.33 19.09 19.35
N LYS A 22 22.29 19.58 18.11
CA LYS A 22 21.63 20.85 17.78
C LYS A 22 20.12 20.68 17.71
N LEU A 23 19.66 19.58 17.13
CA LEU A 23 18.28 19.42 16.69
C LEU A 23 17.38 18.76 17.74
N VAL A 24 17.90 17.92 18.63
CA VAL A 24 17.07 17.13 19.56
C VAL A 24 16.34 17.97 20.62
N ILE A 25 16.75 19.23 20.80
CA ILE A 25 16.24 20.13 21.83
C ILE A 25 14.86 20.66 21.43
N GLU A 26 14.70 21.06 20.17
CA GLU A 26 13.50 21.71 19.62
C GLU A 26 12.57 20.68 18.97
N PRO A 27 11.23 20.80 19.09
CA PRO A 27 10.33 19.81 18.50
C PRO A 27 10.42 19.75 16.96
N GLU A 28 10.54 20.88 16.25
CA GLU A 28 10.81 20.88 14.80
C GLU A 28 12.15 20.21 14.46
N GLY A 29 13.20 20.51 15.24
CA GLY A 29 14.49 19.85 15.10
C GLY A 29 14.41 18.34 15.31
N ARG A 30 13.55 17.85 16.20
CA ARG A 30 13.30 16.40 16.37
C ARG A 30 12.62 15.79 15.15
N LEU A 31 11.68 16.48 14.49
CA LEU A 31 11.07 16.00 13.26
C LEU A 31 12.12 15.90 12.14
N PHE A 32 12.93 16.94 11.96
CA PHE A 32 14.02 16.93 11.00
C PHE A 32 15.05 15.83 11.29
N LEU A 33 15.32 15.52 12.56
CA LEU A 33 16.14 14.35 12.92
C LEU A 33 15.51 13.03 12.49
N LEU A 34 14.19 12.88 12.56
CA LEU A 34 13.53 11.67 12.10
C LEU A 34 13.66 11.53 10.57
N GLU A 35 13.52 12.63 9.83
CA GLU A 35 13.74 12.66 8.37
C GLU A 35 15.16 12.20 8.00
N ILE A 36 16.19 12.72 8.68
CA ILE A 36 17.59 12.29 8.49
C ILE A 36 17.75 10.77 8.76
N ILE A 37 17.04 10.22 9.75
CA ILE A 37 17.10 8.78 10.04
C ILE A 37 16.36 7.96 9.00
N GLU A 38 15.28 8.49 8.40
CA GLU A 38 14.56 7.82 7.31
C GLU A 38 15.38 7.68 6.03
N GLU A 39 16.22 8.67 5.72
CA GLU A 39 17.15 8.59 4.58
C GLU A 39 18.18 7.45 4.70
N ILE A 40 18.42 6.95 5.93
CA ILE A 40 19.31 5.81 6.12
C ILE A 40 18.57 4.55 5.67
N PRO A 41 19.16 3.71 4.80
CA PRO A 41 18.55 2.46 4.37
C PRO A 41 18.12 1.60 5.56
N PHE A 42 16.88 1.09 5.53
CA PHE A 42 16.24 0.38 6.64
C PHE A 42 17.14 -0.68 7.29
N ASP A 43 17.80 -1.52 6.48
CA ASP A 43 18.69 -2.59 6.96
C ASP A 43 19.95 -2.09 7.69
N LEU A 44 20.36 -0.83 7.47
CA LEU A 44 21.54 -0.22 8.09
C LEU A 44 21.19 0.57 9.36
N ARG A 45 19.94 1.03 9.53
CA ARG A 45 19.52 1.87 10.67
C ARG A 45 19.92 1.29 12.02
N PRO A 46 19.65 0.00 12.35
CA PRO A 46 20.03 -0.54 13.66
C PRO A 46 21.54 -0.53 13.88
N ALA A 47 22.34 -0.72 12.84
CA ALA A 47 23.79 -0.74 12.96
C ALA A 47 24.38 0.66 13.13
N VAL A 48 23.80 1.68 12.47
CA VAL A 48 24.15 3.09 12.69
C VAL A 48 23.82 3.49 14.13
N LEU A 49 22.60 3.22 14.59
CA LEU A 49 22.15 3.56 15.95
C LEU A 49 22.98 2.87 17.04
N GLU A 50 23.33 1.60 16.87
CA GLU A 50 24.22 0.88 17.80
C GLU A 50 25.63 1.50 17.81
N SER A 51 26.09 2.07 16.69
CA SER A 51 27.38 2.77 16.61
C SER A 51 27.34 4.14 17.30
N LEU A 52 26.20 4.85 17.21
CA LEU A 52 25.96 6.11 17.92
C LEU A 52 25.94 5.92 19.44
N SER A 53 25.61 4.72 19.94
CA SER A 53 25.63 4.42 21.38
C SER A 53 27.02 4.51 22.04
N SER A 54 28.07 4.76 21.27
CA SER A 54 29.45 4.92 21.78
C SER A 54 29.81 6.36 22.13
N PHE A 55 28.92 7.32 21.85
CA PHE A 55 29.12 8.75 22.12
C PHE A 55 28.33 9.15 23.38
N TYR A 56 29.03 9.34 24.50
CA TYR A 56 28.44 9.60 25.82
C TYR A 56 28.17 11.10 26.02
N GLU A 57 27.14 11.62 25.38
CA GLU A 57 26.70 13.02 25.50
C GLU A 57 25.26 13.07 26.06
N PRO A 58 24.89 14.07 26.88
CA PRO A 58 23.54 14.16 27.46
C PRO A 58 22.42 14.21 26.41
N GLU A 59 22.63 14.90 25.30
CA GLU A 59 21.66 15.03 24.20
C GLU A 59 21.36 13.68 23.54
N MET A 60 22.33 12.75 23.56
CA MET A 60 22.14 11.41 23.01
C MET A 60 21.15 10.60 23.84
N THR A 61 21.00 10.87 25.14
CA THR A 61 19.92 10.28 25.95
C THR A 61 18.55 10.68 25.39
N ALA A 62 18.34 11.97 25.10
CA ALA A 62 17.09 12.46 24.53
C ALA A 62 16.81 11.85 23.16
N PHE A 63 17.86 11.69 22.34
CA PHE A 63 17.78 11.04 21.04
C PHE A 63 17.33 9.56 21.13
N PHE A 64 17.91 8.76 22.03
CA PHE A 64 17.48 7.35 22.16
C PHE A 64 16.05 7.22 22.72
N HIS A 65 15.61 8.16 23.58
CA HIS A 65 14.20 8.21 23.96
C HIS A 65 13.29 8.62 22.79
N LEU A 66 13.74 9.53 21.92
CA LEU A 66 13.00 9.96 20.72
C LEU A 66 12.81 8.78 19.77
N MET A 67 13.90 8.08 19.42
CA MET A 67 13.85 6.87 18.58
C MET A 67 12.92 5.81 19.16
N ARG A 68 12.97 5.61 20.48
CA ARG A 68 12.07 4.65 21.15
C ARG A 68 10.60 5.08 21.08
N ALA A 69 10.32 6.36 21.26
CA ALA A 69 8.95 6.89 21.21
C ALA A 69 8.36 6.83 19.79
N GLU A 70 9.19 7.06 18.77
CA GLU A 70 8.77 7.08 17.37
C GLU A 70 8.60 5.66 16.80
N TYR A 71 9.65 4.85 16.85
CA TYR A 71 9.71 3.55 16.17
C TYR A 71 9.21 2.39 17.04
N GLY A 72 9.00 2.61 18.34
CA GLY A 72 8.44 1.61 19.26
C GLY A 72 9.22 0.31 19.25
N ALA A 73 8.51 -0.81 19.07
CA ALA A 73 9.06 -2.17 19.14
C ALA A 73 10.27 -2.40 18.20
N GLU A 74 10.33 -1.69 17.07
CA GLU A 74 11.42 -1.79 16.08
C GLU A 74 12.79 -1.47 16.69
N LEU A 75 12.86 -0.39 17.48
CA LEU A 75 14.12 0.12 18.03
C LEU A 75 14.20 0.04 19.56
N GLU A 76 13.13 -0.39 20.23
CA GLU A 76 13.02 -0.38 21.69
C GLU A 76 14.17 -1.12 22.37
N ALA A 77 14.48 -2.35 21.94
CA ALA A 77 15.54 -3.16 22.53
C ALA A 77 16.91 -2.49 22.37
N LEU A 78 17.19 -1.88 21.22
CA LEU A 78 18.44 -1.17 20.96
C LEU A 78 18.55 0.09 21.82
N CYS A 79 17.47 0.87 21.88
CA CYS A 79 17.42 2.11 22.67
C CYS A 79 17.57 1.81 24.16
N ASN A 80 16.89 0.78 24.68
CA ASN A 80 16.99 0.37 26.09
C ASN A 80 18.43 -0.04 26.44
N ARG A 81 19.09 -0.86 25.60
CA ARG A 81 20.51 -1.21 25.81
C ARG A 81 21.43 0.01 25.78
N SER A 82 21.16 0.98 24.92
CA SER A 82 21.96 2.21 24.80
C SER A 82 21.80 3.11 26.02
N LEU A 83 20.56 3.29 26.48
CA LEU A 83 20.24 4.02 27.72
C LEU A 83 20.85 3.34 28.95
N GLU A 84 20.82 2.00 29.04
CA GLU A 84 21.51 1.27 30.12
C GLU A 84 23.02 1.54 30.12
N LYS A 85 23.68 1.51 28.95
CA LYS A 85 25.11 1.87 28.84
C LYS A 85 25.38 3.28 29.35
N TYR A 86 24.47 4.23 29.10
CA TYR A 86 24.60 5.62 29.53
C TYR A 86 24.37 5.79 31.04
N SER A 87 23.39 5.07 31.59
CA SER A 87 23.15 5.02 33.04
C SER A 87 24.38 4.48 33.78
N LEU A 88 25.00 3.40 33.27
CA LEU A 88 26.24 2.84 33.83
C LEU A 88 27.43 3.80 33.71
N ALA A 89 27.44 4.69 32.72
CA ALA A 89 28.42 5.75 32.55
C ALA A 89 28.15 6.98 33.44
N GLY A 90 27.05 6.99 34.20
CA GLY A 90 26.69 8.07 35.11
C GLY A 90 25.90 9.22 34.47
N LEU A 91 25.36 9.04 33.26
CA LEU A 91 24.47 10.03 32.63
C LEU A 91 23.05 9.92 33.22
N ASP A 92 22.34 11.04 33.24
CA ASP A 92 20.90 11.02 33.51
C ASP A 92 20.19 10.39 32.31
N VAL A 93 19.36 9.38 32.59
CA VAL A 93 18.58 8.62 31.61
C VAL A 93 17.08 8.78 31.80
N SER A 94 16.68 9.76 32.61
CA SER A 94 15.28 10.11 32.79
C SER A 94 14.61 10.42 31.44
N PRO A 95 13.39 9.91 31.20
CA PRO A 95 12.70 10.15 29.94
C PRO A 95 12.39 11.64 29.79
N PRO A 96 12.73 12.26 28.64
CA PRO A 96 12.41 13.65 28.39
C PRO A 96 10.89 13.80 28.25
N GLN A 97 10.39 14.96 28.64
CA GLN A 97 9.04 15.36 28.31
C GLN A 97 9.06 15.99 26.92
N PHE A 98 8.59 15.27 25.90
CA PHE A 98 8.64 15.75 24.53
C PHE A 98 7.71 16.93 24.25
N PHE A 99 6.59 17.02 24.97
CA PHE A 99 5.60 18.06 24.79
C PHE A 99 5.14 18.65 26.12
N ARG A 100 5.07 19.99 26.16
CA ARG A 100 4.53 20.78 27.27
C ARG A 100 3.59 21.83 26.70
N GLY A 101 2.33 21.79 27.09
CA GLY A 101 1.36 22.76 26.66
C GLY A 101 -0.04 22.38 27.11
N SER A 102 -0.96 23.35 27.07
CA SER A 102 -2.38 23.13 27.31
C SER A 102 -3.17 23.33 26.02
N PHE A 103 -4.20 22.51 25.82
CA PHE A 103 -5.02 22.58 24.62
C PHE A 103 -5.69 23.96 24.53
N TYR A 104 -5.49 24.64 23.41
CA TYR A 104 -6.09 25.95 23.17
C TYR A 104 -7.34 25.82 22.29
N LYS A 105 -7.18 25.44 21.03
CA LYS A 105 -8.26 25.28 20.03
C LYS A 105 -7.87 24.25 18.98
N ALA A 106 -8.85 23.68 18.30
CA ALA A 106 -8.64 22.87 17.12
C ALA A 106 -9.66 23.20 16.03
N TYR A 107 -9.25 23.03 14.78
CA TYR A 107 -10.05 23.24 13.58
C TYR A 107 -9.87 22.08 12.62
N ALA A 108 -10.89 21.78 11.82
CA ALA A 108 -10.82 20.81 10.75
C ALA A 108 -11.55 21.31 9.49
N THR A 109 -11.09 20.90 8.31
CA THR A 109 -11.72 21.27 7.05
C THR A 109 -13.09 20.62 6.87
N CYS A 110 -14.00 21.24 6.10
CA CYS A 110 -15.31 20.67 5.76
C CYS A 110 -15.26 19.69 4.56
N SER A 111 -14.20 18.89 4.48
CA SER A 111 -13.88 18.01 3.35
C SER A 111 -14.09 16.52 3.63
N ARG A 112 -14.64 16.12 4.79
CA ARG A 112 -14.74 14.71 5.21
C ARG A 112 -15.41 13.78 4.18
N HIS A 113 -16.28 14.32 3.34
CA HIS A 113 -16.95 13.65 2.23
C HIS A 113 -16.06 13.21 1.05
N THR A 114 -14.81 13.67 1.01
CA THR A 114 -13.77 13.21 0.07
C THR A 114 -12.86 12.15 0.69
N SER A 115 -13.19 11.69 1.91
CA SER A 115 -12.36 10.83 2.76
C SER A 115 -10.99 11.43 3.12
N ARG A 116 -10.83 12.75 2.96
CA ARG A 116 -9.64 13.51 3.34
C ARG A 116 -10.00 14.70 4.21
N LEU A 117 -9.12 15.02 5.15
CA LEU A 117 -9.37 16.06 6.14
C LEU A 117 -8.05 16.67 6.62
N ALA A 118 -7.96 17.99 6.63
CA ALA A 118 -6.89 18.68 7.36
C ALA A 118 -7.39 19.04 8.77
N VAL A 119 -6.53 18.83 9.78
CA VAL A 119 -6.82 19.13 11.19
C VAL A 119 -5.69 19.92 11.80
N ASP A 120 -6.00 21.08 12.37
CA ASP A 120 -5.05 21.93 13.07
C ASP A 120 -5.36 21.98 14.55
N ILE A 121 -4.35 21.77 15.38
CA ILE A 121 -4.48 21.74 16.83
C ILE A 121 -3.49 22.70 17.43
N ALA A 122 -4.00 23.80 17.99
CA ALA A 122 -3.20 24.80 18.66
C ALA A 122 -3.06 24.51 20.16
N TRP A 123 -1.84 24.71 20.63
CA TRP A 123 -1.44 24.54 22.01
C TRP A 123 -0.84 25.82 22.58
N ASP A 124 -1.24 26.17 23.80
CA ASP A 124 -0.62 27.23 24.58
C ASP A 124 0.52 26.64 25.41
N ILE A 125 1.74 27.08 25.12
CA ILE A 125 2.97 26.65 25.79
C ILE A 125 3.48 27.69 26.82
N GLY A 126 2.72 28.77 27.08
CA GLY A 126 3.06 29.84 28.01
C GLY A 126 3.85 31.01 27.41
N GLY A 127 4.01 31.04 26.08
CA GLY A 127 4.67 32.12 25.32
C GLY A 127 3.70 33.17 24.77
N ALA A 128 4.18 34.05 23.88
CA ALA A 128 3.34 35.04 23.19
C ALA A 128 2.57 34.48 21.98
N GLY A 129 3.00 33.31 21.48
CA GLY A 129 2.38 32.58 20.38
C GLY A 129 1.86 31.21 20.80
N VAL A 130 1.19 30.54 19.87
CA VAL A 130 0.71 29.16 19.98
C VAL A 130 1.54 28.24 19.11
N TYR A 131 1.62 26.99 19.54
CA TYR A 131 2.20 25.90 18.77
C TYR A 131 1.08 25.22 18.01
N VAL A 132 1.15 25.17 16.69
CA VAL A 132 0.10 24.59 15.85
C VAL A 132 0.60 23.29 15.26
N GLU A 133 -0.05 22.20 15.62
CA GLU A 133 0.15 20.88 15.05
C GLU A 133 -0.84 20.66 13.91
N CYS A 134 -0.33 20.47 12.70
CA CYS A 134 -1.12 20.34 11.48
C CYS A 134 -1.08 18.89 11.00
N PHE A 135 -2.25 18.30 10.79
CA PHE A 135 -2.41 16.95 10.27
C PHE A 135 -3.10 16.99 8.92
N TYR A 136 -2.63 16.17 7.99
CA TYR A 136 -3.40 15.76 6.84
C TYR A 136 -3.81 14.31 7.03
N LEU A 137 -5.11 14.07 7.14
CA LEU A 137 -5.71 12.77 7.42
C LEU A 137 -6.41 12.27 6.18
N ALA A 138 -6.20 11.00 5.86
CA ALA A 138 -6.91 10.26 4.85
C ALA A 138 -7.54 9.01 5.48
N TYR A 139 -8.75 8.68 5.04
CA TYR A 139 -9.51 7.53 5.54
C TYR A 139 -9.47 6.34 4.56
N ASN A 140 -8.36 6.22 3.84
CA ASN A 140 -7.93 5.14 2.96
C ASN A 140 -6.62 4.53 3.52
N ALA A 141 -5.85 3.81 2.70
CA ALA A 141 -4.56 3.22 3.09
C ALA A 141 -3.52 4.22 3.63
N ASP A 142 -3.61 5.52 3.28
CA ASP A 142 -2.62 6.54 3.66
C ASP A 142 -2.74 6.96 5.14
N GLY A 143 -3.94 6.85 5.73
CA GLY A 143 -4.17 7.11 7.16
C GLY A 143 -3.72 8.51 7.63
N VAL A 144 -2.89 8.57 8.67
CA VAL A 144 -2.17 9.81 9.06
C VAL A 144 -1.06 10.04 8.03
N HIS A 145 -1.42 10.72 6.97
CA HIS A 145 -0.60 10.92 5.79
C HIS A 145 0.52 11.95 6.02
N SER A 146 0.21 13.10 6.62
CA SER A 146 1.22 14.12 6.94
C SER A 146 1.02 14.73 8.31
N PHE A 147 2.14 15.08 8.95
CA PHE A 147 2.19 15.78 10.21
C PHE A 147 3.37 16.76 10.19
N PHE A 148 3.07 18.02 10.48
CA PHE A 148 4.09 19.05 10.67
C PHE A 148 3.61 20.04 11.72
N MET A 149 4.51 20.93 12.13
CA MET A 149 4.25 21.87 13.21
C MET A 149 4.70 23.27 12.83
N VAL A 150 3.96 24.27 13.29
CA VAL A 150 4.33 25.68 13.20
C VAL A 150 4.55 26.22 14.61
N GLU A 151 5.78 26.61 14.91
CA GLU A 151 6.18 27.17 16.20
C GLU A 151 5.91 28.67 16.28
N ASP A 152 5.67 29.18 17.49
CA ASP A 152 5.56 30.61 17.81
C ASP A 152 4.58 31.43 16.95
N MET A 153 3.51 30.81 16.44
CA MET A 153 2.50 31.51 15.66
C MET A 153 1.77 32.54 16.55
N PRO A 154 1.75 33.84 16.19
CA PRO A 154 1.03 34.83 16.97
C PRO A 154 -0.46 34.48 17.11
N LEU A 155 -1.00 34.55 18.34
CA LEU A 155 -2.41 34.24 18.64
C LEU A 155 -3.38 34.99 17.71
N SER A 156 -3.14 36.27 17.48
CA SER A 156 -3.97 37.09 16.61
C SER A 156 -3.94 36.63 15.15
N GLN A 157 -2.79 36.14 14.68
CA GLN A 157 -2.65 35.61 13.33
C GLN A 157 -3.38 34.27 13.22
N TYR A 158 -3.19 33.37 14.19
CA TYR A 158 -3.90 32.08 14.22
C TYR A 158 -5.43 32.26 14.19
N GLU A 159 -5.97 33.18 15.00
CA GLU A 159 -7.41 33.47 15.00
C GLU A 159 -7.86 34.10 13.68
N GLN A 160 -7.11 35.06 13.13
CA GLN A 160 -7.45 35.71 11.85
C GLN A 160 -7.42 34.75 10.66
N ASP A 161 -6.38 33.92 10.56
CA ASP A 161 -6.22 32.97 9.44
C ASP A 161 -7.37 31.96 9.45
N ARG A 162 -7.77 31.46 10.63
CA ARG A 162 -8.86 30.48 10.76
C ARG A 162 -10.26 31.10 10.69
N GLU A 163 -10.42 32.39 10.98
CA GLU A 163 -11.66 33.13 10.70
C GLU A 163 -11.80 33.49 9.22
N ALA A 164 -10.69 33.74 8.53
CA ALA A 164 -10.67 34.06 7.09
C ALA A 164 -10.88 32.83 6.20
N LEU A 165 -10.47 31.64 6.66
CA LEU A 165 -10.69 30.37 5.97
C LEU A 165 -12.13 29.89 6.18
N ALA A 166 -13.01 30.20 5.22
CA ALA A 166 -14.43 29.81 5.24
C ALA A 166 -14.68 28.29 5.32
N GLU A 167 -13.66 27.47 5.08
CA GLU A 167 -13.75 26.02 4.97
C GLU A 167 -13.33 25.26 6.24
N MET A 168 -12.86 25.95 7.29
CA MET A 168 -12.45 25.32 8.55
C MET A 168 -13.49 25.50 9.67
N MET A 169 -13.82 24.40 10.34
CA MET A 169 -14.75 24.36 11.46
C MET A 169 -14.03 24.06 12.76
N ARG A 170 -14.37 24.80 13.82
CA ARG A 170 -13.87 24.52 15.17
C ARG A 170 -14.35 23.14 15.66
N ILE A 171 -13.43 22.37 16.20
CA ILE A 171 -13.68 21.07 16.83
C ILE A 171 -13.17 21.03 18.27
N SER A 172 -13.68 20.09 19.05
CA SER A 172 -13.19 19.82 20.40
C SER A 172 -11.93 18.94 20.37
N PHE A 173 -11.22 18.88 21.50
CA PHE A 173 -10.08 17.99 21.66
C PHE A 173 -10.46 16.51 21.47
N ASP A 174 -11.59 16.08 22.03
CA ASP A 174 -12.08 14.70 21.88
C ASP A 174 -12.41 14.36 20.41
N GLU A 175 -12.97 15.34 19.69
CA GLU A 175 -13.23 15.21 18.24
C GLU A 175 -11.92 15.10 17.45
N ALA A 176 -10.92 15.93 17.74
CA ALA A 176 -9.60 15.83 17.11
C ALA A 176 -8.92 14.48 17.37
N CYS A 177 -8.94 14.01 18.62
CA CYS A 177 -8.44 12.69 18.99
C CYS A 177 -9.14 11.57 18.22
N SER A 178 -10.46 11.62 18.09
CA SER A 178 -11.25 10.62 17.36
C SER A 178 -10.86 10.57 15.88
N LEU A 179 -10.73 11.74 15.22
CA LEU A 179 -10.35 11.83 13.81
C LEU A 179 -8.95 11.25 13.55
N ILE A 180 -7.96 11.63 14.37
CA ILE A 180 -6.57 11.14 14.27
C ILE A 180 -6.52 9.63 14.55
N CYS A 181 -7.24 9.15 15.57
CA CYS A 181 -7.29 7.71 15.87
C CYS A 181 -7.88 6.89 14.74
N GLN A 182 -8.95 7.37 14.10
CA GLN A 182 -9.58 6.69 12.97
C GLN A 182 -8.64 6.62 11.76
N ALA A 183 -7.93 7.71 11.44
CA ALA A 183 -6.94 7.73 10.35
C ALA A 183 -5.75 6.79 10.67
N TYR A 184 -5.22 6.84 11.90
CA TYR A 184 -4.12 5.96 12.33
C TYR A 184 -4.51 4.47 12.30
N GLN A 185 -5.77 4.14 12.58
CA GLN A 185 -6.27 2.77 12.43
C GLN A 185 -6.22 2.29 10.98
N GLN A 186 -6.39 3.18 10.00
CA GLN A 186 -6.21 2.80 8.60
C GLN A 186 -4.75 2.45 8.30
N ASN A 187 -3.78 3.21 8.82
CA ASN A 187 -2.36 2.83 8.68
C ASN A 187 -2.10 1.43 9.24
N ILE A 188 -2.66 1.11 10.41
CA ILE A 188 -2.54 -0.22 11.01
C ILE A 188 -3.17 -1.28 10.09
N VAL A 189 -4.44 -1.12 9.70
CA VAL A 189 -5.18 -2.11 8.90
C VAL A 189 -4.49 -2.37 7.56
N HIS A 190 -3.91 -1.34 6.95
CA HIS A 190 -3.22 -1.42 5.67
C HIS A 190 -1.71 -1.71 5.80
N MET A 191 -1.18 -1.82 7.03
CA MET A 191 0.24 -1.98 7.32
C MET A 191 1.13 -0.91 6.66
N THR A 192 0.59 0.29 6.49
CA THR A 192 1.32 1.46 5.97
C THR A 192 1.94 2.22 7.14
N ARG A 193 2.97 3.00 6.80
CA ARG A 193 3.67 3.80 7.80
C ARG A 193 2.94 5.13 8.00
N PRO A 194 2.58 5.50 9.24
CA PRO A 194 2.05 6.85 9.51
C PRO A 194 3.16 7.89 9.37
N ALA A 195 2.77 9.15 9.15
CA ALA A 195 3.69 10.30 9.15
C ALA A 195 4.60 10.32 10.39
N LEU A 196 5.81 10.84 10.24
CA LEU A 196 6.73 11.00 11.37
C LEU A 196 6.16 11.96 12.43
N GLY A 197 6.58 11.81 13.68
CA GLY A 197 6.15 12.68 14.78
C GLY A 197 5.23 11.99 15.79
N LYS A 198 5.15 10.67 15.77
CA LYS A 198 4.39 9.87 16.73
C LYS A 198 4.74 10.23 18.18
N PHE A 199 6.00 10.56 18.45
CA PHE A 199 6.42 11.03 19.78
C PHE A 199 5.63 12.27 20.29
N LEU A 200 5.07 13.09 19.39
CA LEU A 200 4.19 14.23 19.72
C LEU A 200 2.71 13.82 19.73
N TYR A 201 2.25 13.16 18.67
CA TYR A 201 0.82 12.90 18.49
C TYR A 201 0.33 11.62 19.19
N GLN A 202 1.21 10.85 19.85
CA GLN A 202 0.84 9.75 20.73
C GLN A 202 -0.14 10.18 21.84
N LYS A 203 -0.11 11.46 22.25
CA LYS A 203 -1.06 12.03 23.22
C LYS A 203 -2.52 11.96 22.76
N TYR A 204 -2.77 12.04 21.45
CA TYR A 204 -4.11 11.89 20.88
C TYR A 204 -4.51 10.42 20.78
N LEU A 205 -3.57 9.56 20.34
CA LEU A 205 -3.80 8.11 20.20
C LEU A 205 -4.04 7.40 21.54
N SER A 206 -3.43 7.91 22.61
CA SER A 206 -3.57 7.39 23.97
C SER A 206 -4.71 8.04 24.75
N HIS A 207 -5.46 8.95 24.13
CA HIS A 207 -6.61 9.61 24.76
C HIS A 207 -7.71 8.57 25.02
N GLY A 208 -7.90 8.21 26.29
CA GLY A 208 -8.78 7.11 26.70
C GLY A 208 -10.27 7.38 26.48
N GLN A 209 -10.66 8.62 26.18
CA GLN A 209 -12.04 9.02 25.95
C GLN A 209 -12.40 8.89 24.47
N ARG A 210 -13.39 8.04 24.16
CA ARG A 210 -13.88 7.82 22.79
C ARG A 210 -15.24 8.47 22.61
N LEU A 211 -15.45 9.03 21.42
CA LEU A 211 -16.78 9.45 20.98
C LEU A 211 -17.71 8.23 20.86
N SER A 212 -18.99 8.45 21.14
CA SER A 212 -20.02 7.46 20.80
C SER A 212 -20.27 7.46 19.29
N ALA A 213 -20.78 6.36 18.74
CA ALA A 213 -21.08 6.25 17.30
C ALA A 213 -22.03 7.37 16.79
N GLN A 214 -22.93 7.86 17.64
CA GLN A 214 -23.80 8.98 17.30
C GLN A 214 -23.04 10.31 17.21
N GLN A 215 -22.10 10.56 18.12
CA GLN A 215 -21.25 11.75 18.10
C GLN A 215 -20.29 11.73 16.90
N GLU A 216 -19.73 10.57 16.57
CA GLU A 216 -18.89 10.40 15.36
C GLU A 216 -19.70 10.69 14.10
N LYS A 217 -20.93 10.17 14.00
CA LYS A 217 -21.83 10.47 12.90
C LYS A 217 -22.17 11.97 12.78
N GLU A 218 -22.41 12.63 13.91
CA GLU A 218 -22.67 14.08 13.95
C GLU A 218 -21.44 14.90 13.56
N LEU A 219 -20.24 14.48 14.00
CA LEU A 219 -18.98 15.10 13.62
C LEU A 219 -18.73 14.96 12.12
N THR A 220 -18.86 13.76 11.57
CA THR A 220 -18.70 13.49 10.13
C THR A 220 -19.67 14.33 9.29
N ALA A 221 -20.93 14.46 9.74
CA ALA A 221 -21.93 15.27 9.06
C ALA A 221 -21.62 16.79 9.12
N ARG A 222 -21.00 17.25 10.22
CA ARG A 222 -20.54 18.65 10.39
C ARG A 222 -19.34 18.97 9.50
N LEU A 223 -18.40 18.03 9.40
CA LEU A 223 -17.17 18.16 8.62
C LEU A 223 -17.35 17.80 7.13
N SER A 224 -18.59 17.55 6.70
CA SER A 224 -18.92 17.33 5.30
C SER A 224 -19.63 18.55 4.74
N SER A 225 -19.17 19.02 3.58
CA SER A 225 -19.87 20.08 2.85
C SER A 225 -21.30 19.65 2.47
N PRO A 226 -22.25 20.59 2.32
CA PRO A 226 -23.63 20.25 2.00
C PRO A 226 -23.74 19.71 0.57
N LEU A 227 -23.88 18.39 0.42
CA LEU A 227 -23.96 17.74 -0.89
C LEU A 227 -25.39 17.68 -1.41
N GLY A 228 -25.57 17.90 -2.71
CA GLY A 228 -26.79 17.56 -3.42
C GLY A 228 -26.98 16.04 -3.60
N PRO A 229 -28.17 15.56 -4.01
CA PRO A 229 -28.44 14.14 -4.24
C PRO A 229 -27.42 13.42 -5.13
N ARG A 230 -26.99 14.06 -6.23
CA ARG A 230 -26.00 13.52 -7.16
C ARG A 230 -24.63 13.37 -6.49
N GLN A 231 -24.14 14.46 -5.89
CA GLN A 231 -22.85 14.51 -5.22
C GLN A 231 -22.76 13.53 -4.06
N LEU A 232 -23.84 13.33 -3.30
CA LEU A 232 -23.88 12.36 -2.21
C LEU A 232 -23.71 10.91 -2.70
N ILE A 233 -24.32 10.55 -3.85
CA ILE A 233 -24.17 9.18 -4.39
C ILE A 233 -22.81 9.00 -5.06
N ASN A 234 -22.27 10.03 -5.71
CA ASN A 234 -20.90 9.98 -6.22
C ASN A 234 -19.87 9.88 -5.06
N SER A 235 -20.06 10.61 -3.96
CA SER A 235 -19.21 10.47 -2.76
C SER A 235 -19.37 9.10 -2.09
N PHE A 236 -20.56 8.50 -2.13
CA PHE A 236 -20.78 7.13 -1.70
C PHE A 236 -19.89 6.14 -2.48
N PHE A 237 -19.88 6.20 -3.82
CA PHE A 237 -19.02 5.33 -4.62
C PHE A 237 -17.53 5.56 -4.32
N ARG A 238 -17.12 6.82 -4.11
CA ARG A 238 -15.74 7.16 -3.71
C ARG A 238 -15.35 6.51 -2.39
N ALA A 239 -16.20 6.65 -1.38
CA ALA A 239 -15.96 6.06 -0.06
C ALA A 239 -15.99 4.53 -0.08
N VAL A 240 -16.78 3.90 -0.96
CA VAL A 240 -16.72 2.44 -1.17
C VAL A 240 -15.37 2.02 -1.76
N ARG A 241 -14.86 2.74 -2.77
CA ARG A 241 -13.55 2.49 -3.36
C ARG A 241 -12.43 2.63 -2.32
N GLU A 242 -12.49 3.70 -1.52
CA GLU A 242 -11.49 4.01 -0.48
C GLU A 242 -11.69 3.17 0.80
N ARG A 243 -12.77 2.39 0.90
CA ARG A 243 -13.17 1.58 2.06
C ARG A 243 -13.40 2.39 3.34
N ASP A 244 -13.87 3.61 3.18
CA ASP A 244 -14.20 4.50 4.29
C ASP A 244 -15.60 4.18 4.85
N TRP A 245 -15.67 3.07 5.59
CA TRP A 245 -16.91 2.60 6.21
C TRP A 245 -17.48 3.58 7.22
N ALA A 246 -16.62 4.36 7.90
CA ALA A 246 -17.04 5.35 8.89
C ALA A 246 -17.85 6.48 8.23
N TYR A 247 -17.41 6.95 7.05
CA TYR A 247 -18.19 7.91 6.27
C TYR A 247 -19.49 7.30 5.74
N LEU A 248 -19.43 6.08 5.18
CA LEU A 248 -20.61 5.39 4.64
C LEU A 248 -21.70 5.22 5.71
N ASP A 249 -21.34 4.78 6.91
CA ASP A 249 -22.25 4.64 8.05
C ASP A 249 -22.86 5.98 8.49
N SER A 250 -22.17 7.09 8.23
CA SER A 250 -22.68 8.44 8.52
C SER A 250 -23.77 8.87 7.53
N ILE A 251 -23.65 8.51 6.25
CA ILE A 251 -24.58 8.92 5.19
C ILE A 251 -25.70 7.90 4.93
N VAL A 252 -25.58 6.67 5.44
CA VAL A 252 -26.61 5.63 5.34
C VAL A 252 -27.42 5.53 6.64
N THR A 253 -28.74 5.27 6.52
CA THR A 253 -29.57 4.98 7.70
C THR A 253 -29.23 3.61 8.29
N GLY A 254 -29.19 3.47 9.61
CA GLY A 254 -28.72 2.23 10.27
C GLY A 254 -29.47 0.94 9.88
N LYS A 255 -30.69 1.03 9.33
CA LYS A 255 -31.44 -0.12 8.81
C LYS A 255 -30.96 -0.60 7.44
N ALA A 256 -30.37 0.30 6.65
CA ALA A 256 -29.90 0.01 5.29
C ALA A 256 -28.41 -0.39 5.25
N VAL A 257 -27.64 -0.12 6.31
CA VAL A 257 -26.20 -0.45 6.41
C VAL A 257 -25.89 -1.92 6.06
N PRO A 258 -26.59 -2.93 6.60
CA PRO A 258 -26.29 -4.32 6.27
C PRO A 258 -26.53 -4.66 4.80
N ALA A 259 -27.57 -4.07 4.19
CA ALA A 259 -27.89 -4.30 2.78
C ALA A 259 -26.84 -3.63 1.87
N THR A 260 -26.44 -2.39 2.17
CA THR A 260 -25.37 -1.71 1.42
C THR A 260 -24.02 -2.42 1.55
N GLN A 261 -23.66 -2.91 2.74
CA GLN A 261 -22.41 -3.65 2.94
C GLN A 261 -22.43 -5.04 2.29
N GLN A 262 -23.61 -5.63 2.09
CA GLN A 262 -23.75 -6.90 1.36
C GLN A 262 -23.46 -6.74 -0.13
N PHE A 263 -23.90 -5.64 -0.75
CA PHE A 263 -23.65 -5.37 -2.17
C PHE A 263 -22.20 -4.96 -2.43
N PHE A 264 -21.61 -4.17 -1.53
CA PHE A 264 -20.27 -3.62 -1.70
C PHE A 264 -19.28 -4.24 -0.71
N HIS A 265 -19.06 -5.55 -0.82
CA HIS A 265 -18.16 -6.27 0.08
C HIS A 265 -16.69 -6.20 -0.35
N VAL A 266 -15.75 -6.61 0.52
CA VAL A 266 -14.29 -6.40 0.34
C VAL A 266 -13.69 -7.00 -0.95
N MET A 267 -14.32 -8.01 -1.55
CA MET A 267 -13.87 -8.62 -2.82
C MET A 267 -14.47 -7.95 -4.06
N HIS A 268 -15.40 -7.02 -3.87
CA HIS A 268 -16.08 -6.30 -4.93
C HIS A 268 -15.34 -4.99 -5.20
N GLN A 269 -14.50 -4.97 -6.23
CA GLN A 269 -13.74 -3.77 -6.60
C GLN A 269 -14.54 -2.93 -7.58
N ILE A 270 -14.94 -1.72 -7.16
CA ILE A 270 -15.58 -0.75 -8.05
C ILE A 270 -14.51 -0.06 -8.89
N VAL A 271 -14.58 -0.26 -10.20
CA VAL A 271 -13.71 0.40 -11.19
C VAL A 271 -14.34 1.72 -11.64
N GLU A 272 -15.66 1.74 -11.77
CA GLU A 272 -16.43 2.93 -12.12
C GLU A 272 -17.75 2.94 -11.36
N GLY A 273 -18.21 4.12 -10.91
CA GLY A 273 -19.48 4.28 -10.23
C GLY A 273 -20.00 5.68 -10.44
N GLN A 274 -21.13 5.83 -11.14
CA GLN A 274 -21.66 7.13 -11.56
C GLN A 274 -23.19 7.20 -11.49
N VAL A 275 -23.68 8.39 -11.12
CA VAL A 275 -25.10 8.72 -11.20
C VAL A 275 -25.52 9.02 -12.64
N GLU A 276 -26.56 8.31 -13.10
CA GLU A 276 -27.20 8.56 -14.40
C GLU A 276 -28.26 9.64 -14.24
N GLU A 277 -29.22 9.42 -13.34
CA GLU A 277 -30.44 10.22 -13.23
C GLU A 277 -30.76 10.57 -11.79
N VAL A 278 -31.29 11.79 -11.57
CA VAL A 278 -31.76 12.26 -10.27
C VAL A 278 -33.19 12.78 -10.40
N LEU A 279 -34.11 12.12 -9.71
CA LEU A 279 -35.51 12.52 -9.56
C LEU A 279 -35.71 13.05 -8.13
N ALA A 280 -35.56 14.36 -7.94
CA ALA A 280 -35.58 14.99 -6.63
C ALA A 280 -36.84 15.84 -6.38
N SER A 281 -37.39 15.73 -5.18
CA SER A 281 -38.36 16.65 -4.58
C SER A 281 -37.68 17.48 -3.47
N ARG A 282 -38.44 18.32 -2.74
CA ARG A 282 -37.88 19.13 -1.65
C ARG A 282 -37.36 18.31 -0.46
N SER A 283 -37.89 17.11 -0.24
CA SER A 283 -37.63 16.28 0.95
C SER A 283 -37.20 14.86 0.65
N THR A 284 -37.41 14.38 -0.56
CA THR A 284 -37.03 13.03 -1.02
C THR A 284 -36.36 13.11 -2.37
N ALA A 285 -35.44 12.19 -2.65
CA ALA A 285 -34.90 12.03 -3.99
C ALA A 285 -34.71 10.55 -4.31
N GLN A 286 -34.87 10.22 -5.58
CA GLN A 286 -34.56 8.92 -6.13
C GLN A 286 -33.43 9.11 -7.13
N VAL A 287 -32.36 8.34 -6.97
CA VAL A 287 -31.15 8.47 -7.77
C VAL A 287 -30.87 7.12 -8.42
N ASN A 288 -30.83 7.11 -9.75
CA ASN A 288 -30.45 5.94 -10.54
C ASN A 288 -28.97 6.08 -10.91
N SER A 289 -28.22 5.00 -10.77
CA SER A 289 -26.78 4.95 -10.97
C SER A 289 -26.35 3.59 -11.46
N TYR A 290 -25.17 3.51 -12.07
CA TYR A 290 -24.50 2.25 -12.35
C TYR A 290 -23.15 2.18 -11.64
N ALA A 291 -22.67 0.95 -11.45
CA ALA A 291 -21.29 0.65 -11.12
C ALA A 291 -20.77 -0.43 -12.07
N ILE A 292 -19.50 -0.31 -12.44
CA ILE A 292 -18.73 -1.39 -13.07
C ILE A 292 -17.86 -1.97 -11.98
N ALA A 293 -18.08 -3.24 -11.69
CA ALA A 293 -17.40 -3.95 -10.62
C ALA A 293 -16.73 -5.21 -11.11
N MET A 294 -15.64 -5.56 -10.44
CA MET A 294 -14.84 -6.73 -10.73
C MET A 294 -14.86 -7.73 -9.59
N GLU A 295 -15.08 -9.00 -9.96
CA GLU A 295 -14.98 -10.15 -9.07
C GLU A 295 -14.28 -11.30 -9.83
N GLU A 296 -13.16 -11.80 -9.28
CA GLU A 296 -12.47 -13.02 -9.76
C GLU A 296 -12.20 -13.08 -11.29
N ARG A 297 -11.93 -11.92 -11.91
CA ARG A 297 -11.70 -11.67 -13.37
C ARG A 297 -12.95 -11.52 -14.25
N SER A 298 -14.16 -11.65 -13.71
CA SER A 298 -15.39 -11.25 -14.41
C SER A 298 -15.74 -9.79 -14.10
N CYS A 299 -16.22 -9.08 -15.12
CA CYS A 299 -16.71 -7.71 -14.98
C CYS A 299 -18.23 -7.70 -15.01
N TYR A 300 -18.84 -6.96 -14.09
CA TYR A 300 -20.28 -6.85 -13.98
C TYR A 300 -20.69 -5.38 -14.08
N GLN A 301 -21.73 -5.12 -14.88
CA GLN A 301 -22.45 -3.86 -14.83
C GLN A 301 -23.61 -4.03 -13.86
N GLU A 302 -23.60 -3.23 -12.82
CA GLU A 302 -24.60 -3.26 -11.77
C GLU A 302 -25.37 -1.95 -11.76
N ARG A 303 -26.70 -2.04 -11.71
CA ARG A 303 -27.58 -0.88 -11.67
C ARG A 303 -28.21 -0.76 -10.30
N TYR A 304 -28.15 0.44 -9.75
CA TYR A 304 -28.59 0.75 -8.41
C TYR A 304 -29.62 1.87 -8.41
N GLN A 305 -30.56 1.77 -7.48
CA GLN A 305 -31.51 2.81 -7.15
C GLN A 305 -31.41 3.20 -5.69
N PHE A 306 -30.98 4.44 -5.46
CA PHE A 306 -30.87 5.02 -4.14
C PHE A 306 -32.11 5.86 -3.83
N HIS A 307 -32.65 5.66 -2.63
CA HIS A 307 -33.72 6.48 -2.07
C HIS A 307 -33.14 7.35 -0.97
N LEU A 308 -33.18 8.66 -1.21
CA LEU A 308 -32.67 9.67 -0.31
C LEU A 308 -33.80 10.39 0.42
N GLU A 309 -33.55 10.74 1.67
CA GLU A 309 -34.42 11.64 2.44
C GLU A 309 -33.60 12.77 3.03
N ARG A 310 -34.24 13.94 3.15
CA ARG A 310 -33.60 15.10 3.75
C ARG A 310 -33.70 14.99 5.28
N GLY A 311 -32.57 14.83 5.94
CA GLY A 311 -32.48 14.73 7.39
C GLY A 311 -32.77 16.04 8.12
N ALA A 312 -32.85 15.99 9.45
CA ALA A 312 -33.14 17.14 10.32
C ALA A 312 -32.15 18.30 10.13
N ASN A 313 -30.90 18.00 9.78
CA ASN A 313 -29.84 18.97 9.56
C ASN A 313 -29.84 19.55 8.13
N LYS A 314 -30.90 19.32 7.35
CA LYS A 314 -31.04 19.68 5.93
C LYS A 314 -30.08 18.96 4.96
N ASN A 315 -29.24 18.05 5.46
CA ASN A 315 -28.40 17.18 4.66
C ASN A 315 -29.20 16.00 4.11
N TRP A 316 -28.82 15.50 2.94
CA TRP A 316 -29.39 14.29 2.35
C TRP A 316 -28.79 13.03 2.99
N ILE A 317 -29.62 12.00 3.20
CA ILE A 317 -29.22 10.73 3.80
C ILE A 317 -29.79 9.59 2.94
N ILE A 318 -29.02 8.52 2.76
CA ILE A 318 -29.41 7.31 2.06
C ILE A 318 -30.30 6.46 2.96
N LYS A 319 -31.58 6.40 2.62
CA LYS A 319 -32.57 5.60 3.34
C LYS A 319 -32.56 4.14 2.89
N ASN A 320 -32.37 3.91 1.59
CA ASN A 320 -32.37 2.58 1.00
C ASN A 320 -31.54 2.56 -0.28
N CYS A 321 -30.94 1.42 -0.58
CA CYS A 321 -30.27 1.11 -1.84
C CYS A 321 -30.81 -0.23 -2.35
N LEU A 322 -31.25 -0.25 -3.61
CA LEU A 322 -31.74 -1.44 -4.28
C LEU A 322 -30.87 -1.72 -5.49
N GLN A 323 -30.35 -2.94 -5.61
CA GLN A 323 -29.77 -3.42 -6.86
C GLN A 323 -30.92 -3.81 -7.80
N ILE A 324 -31.04 -3.10 -8.92
CA ILE A 324 -32.11 -3.28 -9.92
C ILE A 324 -31.72 -4.37 -10.91
N GLY A 325 -30.43 -4.46 -11.22
CA GLY A 325 -29.90 -5.43 -12.18
C GLY A 325 -28.40 -5.62 -11.98
N ARG A 326 -27.95 -6.82 -12.33
CA ARG A 326 -26.55 -7.20 -12.41
C ARG A 326 -26.41 -8.03 -13.69
N GLU A 327 -25.61 -7.53 -14.61
CA GLU A 327 -25.35 -8.16 -15.91
C GLU A 327 -23.85 -8.37 -16.04
N GLU A 328 -23.43 -9.54 -16.48
CA GLU A 328 -22.03 -9.77 -16.83
C GLU A 328 -21.71 -9.00 -18.11
N ILE A 329 -20.64 -8.22 -18.08
CA ILE A 329 -20.21 -7.44 -19.24
C ILE A 329 -19.55 -8.41 -20.21
N GLU A 330 -20.09 -8.48 -21.43
CA GLU A 330 -19.52 -9.34 -22.47
C GLU A 330 -18.04 -8.99 -22.73
N ASN A 331 -17.24 -10.02 -23.03
CA ASN A 331 -15.82 -9.87 -23.31
C ASN A 331 -15.50 -8.94 -24.48
N LEU A 332 -16.45 -8.62 -25.36
CA LEU A 332 -16.27 -7.71 -26.50
C LEU A 332 -16.90 -6.34 -26.28
N SER A 333 -17.50 -6.10 -25.12
CA SER A 333 -18.14 -4.83 -24.82
C SER A 333 -17.11 -3.71 -24.67
N GLU A 334 -17.45 -2.52 -25.16
CA GLU A 334 -16.70 -1.29 -24.91
C GLU A 334 -16.74 -0.86 -23.44
N LEU A 335 -17.60 -1.45 -22.61
CA LEU A 335 -17.63 -1.19 -21.16
C LEU A 335 -16.69 -2.12 -20.37
N ASN A 336 -16.06 -3.09 -21.04
CA ASN A 336 -15.18 -4.04 -20.37
C ASN A 336 -13.81 -3.38 -20.11
N PRO A 337 -13.38 -3.20 -18.84
CA PRO A 337 -12.08 -2.63 -18.48
C PRO A 337 -10.90 -3.31 -19.18
N PHE A 338 -10.99 -4.63 -19.43
CA PHE A 338 -9.95 -5.39 -20.10
C PHE A 338 -9.80 -5.06 -21.60
N ASN A 339 -10.84 -4.52 -22.24
CA ASN A 339 -10.79 -4.12 -23.65
C ASN A 339 -10.22 -2.71 -23.84
N HIS A 340 -10.13 -1.92 -22.77
CA HIS A 340 -9.56 -0.59 -22.83
C HIS A 340 -8.05 -0.66 -22.78
N GLN A 341 -7.44 -0.22 -23.88
CA GLN A 341 -6.00 -0.07 -23.95
C GLN A 341 -5.58 1.30 -23.44
N VAL A 342 -4.50 1.30 -22.68
CA VAL A 342 -3.82 2.49 -22.16
C VAL A 342 -2.40 2.46 -22.69
N TYR A 343 -1.92 3.61 -23.13
CA TYR A 343 -0.55 3.80 -23.57
C TYR A 343 0.27 4.27 -22.38
N CYS A 344 1.32 3.54 -22.06
CA CYS A 344 2.20 3.82 -20.93
C CYS A 344 3.62 4.05 -21.42
N ARG A 345 4.32 5.01 -20.81
CA ARG A 345 5.75 5.19 -20.99
C ARG A 345 6.42 5.24 -19.63
N VAL A 346 7.46 4.42 -19.46
CA VAL A 346 8.25 4.28 -18.25
C VAL A 346 9.58 4.98 -18.42
N TYR A 347 9.96 5.73 -17.40
CA TYR A 347 11.21 6.48 -17.32
C TYR A 347 11.95 6.12 -16.03
N GLU A 348 13.28 6.22 -16.07
CA GLU A 348 14.15 6.24 -14.89
C GLU A 348 14.39 7.69 -14.46
N ILE A 349 14.22 7.99 -13.17
CA ILE A 349 14.41 9.32 -12.62
C ILE A 349 15.90 9.55 -12.37
N ALA A 350 16.47 10.54 -13.05
CA ALA A 350 17.84 10.99 -12.84
C ALA A 350 17.93 12.18 -11.88
N ASP A 351 16.89 13.03 -11.85
CA ASP A 351 16.77 14.20 -10.99
C ASP A 351 15.30 14.40 -10.57
N LEU A 352 15.02 14.16 -9.28
CA LEU A 352 13.66 14.22 -8.74
C LEU A 352 13.14 15.66 -8.64
N ASP A 353 13.98 16.59 -8.19
CA ASP A 353 13.61 18.00 -8.04
C ASP A 353 13.27 18.60 -9.40
N GLY A 354 14.12 18.33 -10.40
CA GLY A 354 13.88 18.75 -11.78
C GLY A 354 12.62 18.14 -12.39
N LEU A 355 12.22 16.93 -12.00
CA LEU A 355 10.96 16.32 -12.44
C LEU A 355 9.75 17.09 -11.87
N PHE A 356 9.73 17.36 -10.57
CA PHE A 356 8.63 18.09 -9.94
C PHE A 356 8.49 19.52 -10.47
N GLU A 357 9.59 20.22 -10.77
CA GLU A 357 9.55 21.54 -11.42
C GLU A 357 8.88 21.52 -12.81
N ILE A 358 8.94 20.40 -13.54
CA ILE A 358 8.24 20.24 -14.82
C ILE A 358 6.76 19.94 -14.57
N LEU A 359 6.47 19.06 -13.61
CA LEU A 359 5.09 18.66 -13.28
C LEU A 359 4.26 19.84 -12.75
N ASP A 360 4.88 20.76 -12.01
CA ASP A 360 4.24 22.01 -11.55
C ASP A 360 3.75 22.92 -12.69
N ARG A 361 4.23 22.71 -13.93
CA ARG A 361 3.80 23.45 -15.12
C ARG A 361 2.60 22.81 -15.82
N VAL A 362 2.22 21.61 -15.41
CA VAL A 362 1.04 20.93 -15.94
C VAL A 362 -0.17 21.42 -15.14
N ASP A 363 -1.14 22.01 -15.85
CA ASP A 363 -2.39 22.45 -15.23
C ASP A 363 -3.25 21.24 -14.80
N ASP A 364 -4.09 21.43 -13.79
CA ASP A 364 -5.09 20.46 -13.31
C ASP A 364 -4.51 19.10 -12.87
N VAL A 365 -3.27 19.11 -12.34
CA VAL A 365 -2.67 17.96 -11.66
C VAL A 365 -3.17 17.89 -10.23
N HIS A 366 -3.71 16.74 -9.85
CA HIS A 366 -4.11 16.47 -8.47
C HIS A 366 -3.53 15.15 -7.98
N GLN A 367 -3.11 15.13 -6.71
CA GLN A 367 -2.65 13.92 -6.04
C GLN A 367 -3.84 13.00 -5.72
N VAL A 368 -3.83 11.79 -6.29
CA VAL A 368 -4.87 10.79 -6.09
C VAL A 368 -4.59 9.93 -4.88
N GLU A 369 -3.37 9.42 -4.72
CA GLU A 369 -2.96 8.57 -3.60
C GLU A 369 -1.43 8.56 -3.43
N GLU A 370 -0.97 8.24 -2.22
CA GLU A 370 0.44 7.89 -1.99
C GLU A 370 0.66 6.40 -2.19
N LEU A 371 1.76 6.08 -2.86
CA LEU A 371 2.24 4.72 -3.04
C LEU A 371 3.34 4.44 -2.01
N PRO A 372 3.63 3.17 -1.69
CA PRO A 372 4.68 2.81 -0.73
C PRO A 372 6.04 3.47 -0.99
N TYR A 373 6.38 3.78 -2.25
CA TYR A 373 7.61 4.48 -2.62
C TYR A 373 7.39 5.71 -3.49
N GLY A 374 6.19 6.29 -3.48
CA GLY A 374 5.99 7.53 -4.23
C GLY A 374 4.56 8.01 -4.30
N LEU A 375 4.18 8.55 -5.45
CA LEU A 375 3.04 9.42 -5.60
C LEU A 375 2.29 9.11 -6.89
N HIS A 376 0.99 8.89 -6.78
CA HIS A 376 0.09 8.86 -7.92
C HIS A 376 -0.61 10.21 -8.09
N MET A 377 -0.33 10.85 -9.22
CA MET A 377 -0.98 12.08 -9.67
C MET A 377 -1.87 11.80 -10.87
N ARG A 378 -2.93 12.59 -11.02
CA ARG A 378 -3.85 12.50 -12.13
C ARG A 378 -4.16 13.87 -12.69
N VAL A 379 -4.23 13.93 -14.01
CA VAL A 379 -4.69 15.10 -14.77
C VAL A 379 -6.11 14.84 -15.24
N THR A 380 -7.04 15.73 -14.90
CA THR A 380 -8.47 15.59 -15.24
C THR A 380 -9.02 16.80 -15.98
N HIS A 381 -10.07 16.60 -16.78
CA HIS A 381 -10.78 17.69 -17.48
C HIS A 381 -11.79 18.46 -16.59
N PHE A 382 -12.01 18.01 -15.36
CA PHE A 382 -13.10 18.49 -14.50
C PHE A 382 -12.58 18.82 -13.10
N ASP A 383 -13.11 19.89 -12.51
CA ASP A 383 -12.89 20.24 -11.11
C ASP A 383 -13.47 19.15 -10.17
N GLU A 384 -12.86 18.97 -8.99
CA GLU A 384 -13.30 18.02 -7.94
C GLU A 384 -14.62 18.42 -7.24
N ASP A 385 -15.70 18.73 -7.98
CA ASP A 385 -16.99 19.16 -7.41
C ASP A 385 -17.95 17.99 -7.09
N LEU A 386 -17.50 16.74 -7.28
CA LEU A 386 -18.28 15.49 -7.16
C LEU A 386 -19.53 15.45 -8.04
N SER A 387 -19.62 16.28 -9.07
CA SER A 387 -20.68 16.18 -10.09
C SER A 387 -20.54 14.89 -10.91
N GLN A 388 -19.30 14.43 -11.07
CA GLN A 388 -18.95 13.15 -11.66
C GLN A 388 -18.65 12.09 -10.60
N GLY A 389 -18.87 10.85 -11.00
CA GLY A 389 -18.67 9.68 -10.16
C GLY A 389 -17.20 9.29 -10.03
N VAL A 390 -16.98 8.12 -9.45
CA VAL A 390 -15.66 7.48 -9.48
C VAL A 390 -15.45 6.93 -10.88
N SER A 391 -14.37 7.33 -11.54
CA SER A 391 -14.03 6.77 -12.84
C SER A 391 -12.53 6.61 -13.02
N MET A 392 -12.16 5.46 -13.58
CA MET A 392 -10.84 5.18 -14.15
C MET A 392 -10.79 5.42 -15.66
N LEU A 393 -11.96 5.60 -16.29
CA LEU A 393 -12.13 5.60 -17.74
C LEU A 393 -12.44 6.99 -18.27
N SER A 394 -13.42 7.67 -17.67
CA SER A 394 -14.00 8.92 -18.16
C SER A 394 -13.39 10.14 -17.45
N GLY A 395 -13.03 11.17 -18.23
CA GLY A 395 -12.54 12.46 -17.72
C GLY A 395 -11.05 12.55 -17.39
N VAL A 396 -10.33 11.41 -17.38
CA VAL A 396 -8.89 11.34 -17.12
C VAL A 396 -8.09 11.64 -18.40
N VAL A 397 -7.19 12.64 -18.33
CA VAL A 397 -6.23 12.97 -19.39
C VAL A 397 -5.03 12.03 -19.30
N ALA A 398 -4.43 11.95 -18.10
CA ALA A 398 -3.26 11.16 -17.82
C ALA A 398 -3.17 10.78 -16.34
N ASP A 399 -2.63 9.59 -16.09
CA ASP A 399 -2.13 9.18 -14.79
C ASP A 399 -0.58 9.30 -14.82
N MET A 400 -0.03 9.96 -13.82
CA MET A 400 1.41 10.19 -13.66
C MET A 400 1.84 9.60 -12.32
N ILE A 401 2.75 8.63 -12.37
CA ILE A 401 3.15 7.85 -11.20
C ILE A 401 4.64 8.05 -11.00
N VAL A 402 5.04 8.59 -9.85
CA VAL A 402 6.41 8.54 -9.35
C VAL A 402 6.47 7.39 -8.36
N ASN A 403 7.33 6.39 -8.56
CA ASN A 403 7.47 5.28 -7.61
C ASN A 403 8.94 4.85 -7.55
N GLY A 404 9.61 5.18 -6.44
CA GLY A 404 11.04 4.98 -6.27
C GLY A 404 11.85 5.80 -7.27
N ASP A 405 12.64 5.10 -8.09
CA ASP A 405 13.44 5.66 -9.18
C ASP A 405 12.72 5.60 -10.53
N GLU A 406 11.43 5.23 -10.56
CA GLU A 406 10.64 5.14 -11.79
C GLU A 406 9.59 6.25 -11.88
N PHE A 407 9.43 6.78 -13.09
CA PHE A 407 8.33 7.66 -13.45
C PHE A 407 7.52 7.03 -14.59
N VAL A 408 6.21 6.90 -14.42
CA VAL A 408 5.31 6.28 -15.40
C VAL A 408 4.25 7.29 -15.79
N VAL A 409 4.09 7.52 -17.09
CA VAL A 409 2.97 8.30 -17.64
C VAL A 409 2.05 7.34 -18.39
N ALA A 410 0.79 7.31 -18.01
CA ALA A 410 -0.25 6.50 -18.64
C ALA A 410 -1.36 7.39 -19.19
N CYS A 411 -1.70 7.21 -20.48
CA CYS A 411 -2.72 8.00 -21.17
C CYS A 411 -3.63 7.10 -22.01
N ARG A 412 -4.91 7.47 -22.13
CA ARG A 412 -5.83 6.79 -23.04
C ARG A 412 -5.50 7.06 -24.51
N GLU A 413 -5.01 8.27 -24.80
CA GLU A 413 -4.65 8.69 -26.15
C GLU A 413 -3.13 8.76 -26.32
N PHE A 414 -2.64 8.11 -27.38
CA PHE A 414 -1.21 8.09 -27.69
C PHE A 414 -0.63 9.48 -27.97
N ASN A 415 -1.41 10.37 -28.60
CA ASN A 415 -0.96 11.73 -28.89
C ASN A 415 -0.67 12.50 -27.58
N THR A 416 -1.56 12.39 -26.60
CA THR A 416 -1.38 12.98 -25.27
C THR A 416 -0.12 12.44 -24.58
N LEU A 417 0.15 11.13 -24.68
CA LEU A 417 1.39 10.54 -24.15
C LEU A 417 2.63 11.16 -24.79
N MET A 418 2.59 11.42 -26.11
CA MET A 418 3.70 12.08 -26.81
C MET A 418 3.84 13.55 -26.42
N ASP A 419 2.75 14.26 -26.17
CA ASP A 419 2.78 15.65 -25.69
C ASP A 419 3.48 15.73 -24.33
N PHE A 420 3.13 14.83 -23.39
CA PHE A 420 3.85 14.72 -22.10
C PHE A 420 5.32 14.38 -22.30
N HIS A 421 5.63 13.42 -23.17
CA HIS A 421 7.02 13.07 -23.45
C HIS A 421 7.84 14.25 -23.98
N HIS A 422 7.27 15.02 -24.89
CA HIS A 422 7.93 16.20 -25.43
C HIS A 422 8.10 17.29 -24.37
N LEU A 423 7.11 17.49 -23.51
CA LEU A 423 7.22 18.41 -22.37
C LEU A 423 8.40 18.02 -21.47
N ILE A 424 8.46 16.75 -21.07
CA ILE A 424 9.47 16.22 -20.14
C ILE A 424 10.89 16.25 -20.73
N LEU A 425 11.05 15.97 -22.03
CA LEU A 425 12.36 15.93 -22.70
C LEU A 425 12.80 17.27 -23.31
N SER A 426 12.01 18.33 -23.21
CA SER A 426 12.30 19.62 -23.87
C SER A 426 13.36 20.48 -23.16
N GLU A 427 13.73 20.14 -21.92
CA GLU A 427 14.63 20.93 -21.07
C GLU A 427 16.13 20.69 -21.34
N VAL A 428 16.96 21.67 -20.98
CA VAL A 428 18.42 21.61 -21.18
C VAL A 428 19.08 20.53 -20.31
N SER A 429 18.50 20.27 -19.14
CA SER A 429 18.78 19.12 -18.28
C SER A 429 17.55 18.23 -18.25
N VAL A 430 17.69 17.00 -18.75
CA VAL A 430 16.58 16.05 -18.79
C VAL A 430 16.51 15.32 -17.43
N PRO A 431 15.42 15.49 -16.65
CA PRO A 431 15.34 14.89 -15.32
C PRO A 431 15.09 13.38 -15.35
N VAL A 432 14.73 12.83 -16.50
CA VAL A 432 14.38 11.41 -16.65
C VAL A 432 14.97 10.77 -17.91
N VAL A 433 15.15 9.46 -17.91
CA VAL A 433 15.64 8.67 -19.04
C VAL A 433 14.57 7.67 -19.46
N SER A 434 14.19 7.63 -20.75
CA SER A 434 13.19 6.69 -21.24
C SER A 434 13.67 5.24 -21.12
N LYS A 435 12.91 4.39 -20.40
CA LYS A 435 13.15 2.95 -20.28
C LYS A 435 12.35 2.14 -21.31
N GLY A 436 11.05 2.41 -21.43
CA GLY A 436 10.17 1.63 -22.31
C GLY A 436 8.84 2.31 -22.62
N GLU A 437 8.20 1.88 -23.70
CA GLU A 437 6.83 2.26 -24.08
C GLU A 437 6.00 0.98 -24.25
N TYR A 438 4.81 0.99 -23.66
CA TYR A 438 3.96 -0.18 -23.53
C TYR A 438 2.51 0.17 -23.89
N GLN A 439 1.81 -0.80 -24.45
CA GLN A 439 0.37 -0.74 -24.68
C GLN A 439 -0.26 -1.86 -23.87
N ILE A 440 -0.92 -1.49 -22.78
CA ILE A 440 -1.44 -2.43 -21.77
C ILE A 440 -2.94 -2.28 -21.64
N ASN A 441 -3.59 -3.23 -20.96
CA ASN A 441 -4.99 -3.04 -20.59
C ASN A 441 -5.08 -2.18 -19.32
N LEU A 442 -6.26 -1.61 -19.06
CA LEU A 442 -6.48 -0.75 -17.90
C LEU A 442 -6.28 -1.48 -16.56
N MET A 443 -6.54 -2.78 -16.51
CA MET A 443 -6.43 -3.57 -15.29
C MET A 443 -4.98 -3.85 -14.90
N THR A 444 -4.07 -4.00 -15.87
CA THR A 444 -2.63 -3.99 -15.62
C THR A 444 -2.23 -2.71 -14.90
N LEU A 445 -2.66 -1.56 -15.43
CA LEU A 445 -2.36 -0.26 -14.80
C LEU A 445 -2.96 -0.18 -13.40
N TYR A 446 -4.17 -0.68 -13.17
CA TYR A 446 -4.80 -0.69 -11.85
C TYR A 446 -4.03 -1.54 -10.83
N SER A 447 -3.55 -2.71 -11.23
CA SER A 447 -2.71 -3.55 -10.37
C SER A 447 -1.45 -2.79 -9.94
N TYR A 448 -0.82 -2.04 -10.85
CA TYR A 448 0.31 -1.17 -10.52
C TYR A 448 -0.10 -0.02 -9.58
N LEU A 449 -1.16 0.73 -9.93
CA LEU A 449 -1.66 1.86 -9.15
C LEU A 449 -2.05 1.50 -7.72
N SER A 450 -2.53 0.28 -7.50
CA SER A 450 -2.86 -0.19 -6.14
C SER A 450 -1.65 -0.36 -5.20
N GLY A 451 -0.45 0.05 -5.63
CA GLY A 451 0.80 0.00 -4.86
C GLY A 451 1.27 -1.44 -4.61
N GLN A 452 0.72 -2.40 -5.35
CA GLN A 452 1.06 -3.81 -5.17
C GLN A 452 2.44 -4.13 -5.71
N TYR A 453 2.93 -3.45 -6.74
CA TYR A 453 4.19 -3.77 -7.40
C TYR A 453 5.20 -2.62 -7.27
N LEU A 454 6.48 -2.96 -7.06
CA LEU A 454 7.54 -1.96 -7.00
C LEU A 454 7.84 -1.40 -8.38
N HIS A 455 8.03 -2.28 -9.38
CA HIS A 455 8.34 -1.88 -10.75
C HIS A 455 7.15 -2.06 -11.67
N PHE A 456 7.00 -1.15 -12.64
CA PHE A 456 5.91 -1.26 -13.62
C PHE A 456 6.06 -2.52 -14.49
N GLU A 457 7.30 -2.87 -14.85
CA GLU A 457 7.58 -4.03 -15.69
C GLU A 457 7.20 -5.36 -15.02
N ASP A 458 7.20 -5.44 -13.68
CA ASP A 458 6.76 -6.64 -12.95
C ASP A 458 5.28 -6.96 -13.22
N VAL A 459 4.47 -5.94 -13.49
CA VAL A 459 3.05 -6.10 -13.80
C VAL A 459 2.85 -6.62 -15.22
N LEU A 460 3.72 -6.23 -16.15
CA LEU A 460 3.70 -6.72 -17.54
C LEU A 460 3.97 -8.23 -17.60
N LEU A 461 4.79 -8.76 -16.70
CA LEU A 461 5.13 -10.18 -16.62
C LEU A 461 3.93 -11.08 -16.28
N ILE A 462 2.83 -10.51 -15.77
CA ILE A 462 1.63 -11.23 -15.32
C ILE A 462 0.62 -11.42 -16.46
N GLU A 463 0.62 -10.52 -17.44
CA GLU A 463 -0.42 -10.49 -18.48
C GLU A 463 0.00 -11.04 -19.85
N GLU A 464 1.29 -11.17 -20.15
CA GLU A 464 1.70 -11.86 -21.37
C GLU A 464 1.39 -13.37 -21.25
N ASP A 465 0.14 -13.72 -21.58
CA ASP A 465 -0.45 -15.06 -21.57
C ASP A 465 0.26 -16.08 -22.49
N ASP A 466 1.44 -15.79 -23.05
CA ASP A 466 2.09 -16.70 -23.99
C ASP A 466 3.63 -16.68 -24.09
N TYR A 467 4.40 -15.84 -23.38
CA TYR A 467 5.85 -15.72 -23.68
C TYR A 467 6.86 -15.83 -22.54
N LEU A 468 6.50 -15.57 -21.27
CA LEU A 468 7.52 -15.45 -20.20
C LEU A 468 7.65 -16.66 -19.28
N PHE A 469 6.55 -17.33 -18.91
CA PHE A 469 6.55 -18.52 -18.03
C PHE A 469 6.02 -19.75 -18.78
N GLU A 470 6.90 -20.72 -19.03
CA GLU A 470 6.67 -21.79 -20.01
C GLU A 470 5.68 -22.86 -19.59
N ASP A 471 5.47 -22.98 -18.29
CA ASP A 471 4.67 -24.01 -17.64
C ASP A 471 3.40 -23.42 -16.99
N GLY A 472 3.16 -22.12 -17.15
CA GLY A 472 2.01 -21.39 -16.61
C GLY A 472 2.07 -21.12 -15.10
N MET A 473 3.24 -21.32 -14.46
CA MET A 473 3.40 -21.12 -13.01
C MET A 473 4.10 -19.80 -12.70
N HIS A 474 3.37 -18.83 -12.14
CA HIS A 474 3.92 -17.53 -11.73
C HIS A 474 4.26 -17.55 -10.24
N PHE A 475 5.53 -17.32 -9.89
CA PHE A 475 5.97 -17.23 -8.48
C PHE A 475 6.05 -15.77 -8.05
N ILE A 476 5.04 -15.35 -7.29
CA ILE A 476 4.88 -13.97 -6.83
C ILE A 476 5.34 -13.91 -5.39
N SER A 477 6.10 -12.87 -5.04
CA SER A 477 6.61 -12.65 -3.68
C SER A 477 6.11 -11.33 -3.14
N THR A 478 5.41 -11.34 -2.01
CA THR A 478 5.12 -10.14 -1.23
C THR A 478 6.24 -9.91 -0.23
N ARG A 479 6.71 -8.68 -0.09
CA ARG A 479 7.76 -8.28 0.85
C ARG A 479 7.17 -7.43 1.97
N TYR A 480 7.70 -7.63 3.17
CA TYR A 480 7.40 -6.83 4.35
C TYR A 480 8.67 -6.46 5.09
N LEU A 481 8.71 -5.25 5.66
CA LEU A 481 9.69 -4.88 6.68
C LEU A 481 9.22 -5.33 8.06
N ILE A 482 10.16 -5.77 8.89
CA ILE A 482 9.88 -6.34 10.22
C ILE A 482 10.11 -5.29 11.29
N LYS A 483 9.05 -4.95 12.02
CA LYS A 483 9.10 -4.10 13.23
C LYS A 483 9.26 -4.93 14.50
N ASP A 484 8.67 -6.12 14.57
CA ASP A 484 8.80 -7.03 15.72
C ASP A 484 9.19 -8.44 15.26
N ARG A 485 10.49 -8.72 15.32
CA ARG A 485 11.06 -9.99 14.85
C ARG A 485 10.54 -11.20 15.63
N ASP A 486 10.45 -11.10 16.95
CA ASP A 486 10.09 -12.23 17.80
C ASP A 486 8.65 -12.67 17.53
N LYS A 487 7.75 -11.69 17.35
CA LYS A 487 6.35 -11.96 17.01
C LYS A 487 6.20 -12.52 15.59
N VAL A 488 6.94 -11.98 14.61
CA VAL A 488 6.95 -12.51 13.23
C VAL A 488 7.48 -13.95 13.18
N GLU A 489 8.61 -14.21 13.83
CA GLU A 489 9.20 -15.54 13.86
C GLU A 489 8.27 -16.55 14.54
N LYS A 490 7.60 -16.16 15.64
CA LYS A 490 6.57 -16.98 16.28
C LYS A 490 5.40 -17.27 15.34
N ARG A 491 4.91 -16.28 14.59
CA ARG A 491 3.81 -16.47 13.63
C ARG A 491 4.18 -17.44 12.50
N ILE A 492 5.36 -17.28 11.91
CA ILE A 492 5.85 -18.23 10.88
C ILE A 492 5.98 -19.63 11.49
N ARG A 493 6.46 -19.74 12.72
CA ARG A 493 6.58 -21.01 13.44
C ARG A 493 5.23 -21.72 13.64
N GLU A 494 4.14 -20.97 13.81
CA GLU A 494 2.78 -21.53 13.91
C GLU A 494 2.21 -22.01 12.58
N LEU A 495 2.65 -21.45 11.45
CA LEU A 495 2.05 -21.69 10.11
C LEU A 495 2.81 -22.71 9.26
N HIS A 496 4.14 -22.75 9.35
CA HIS A 496 4.95 -23.62 8.51
C HIS A 496 4.94 -25.08 8.98
N ASN A 497 5.36 -25.98 8.09
CA ASN A 497 5.55 -27.39 8.42
C ASN A 497 6.87 -27.98 7.91
N LEU A 498 7.64 -27.21 7.15
CA LEU A 498 9.02 -27.52 6.79
C LEU A 498 9.89 -26.28 7.00
N ALA A 499 10.95 -26.40 7.80
CA ALA A 499 11.90 -25.31 8.06
C ALA A 499 13.28 -25.70 7.56
N LEU A 500 13.93 -24.80 6.83
CA LEU A 500 15.30 -24.97 6.36
C LEU A 500 16.16 -23.83 6.88
N HIS A 501 17.20 -24.21 7.60
CA HIS A 501 18.24 -23.28 8.00
C HIS A 501 19.33 -23.28 6.91
N ILE A 502 19.35 -22.21 6.12
CA ILE A 502 20.17 -22.09 4.91
C ILE A 502 21.47 -21.35 5.18
N SER A 503 21.41 -20.31 5.98
CA SER A 503 22.60 -19.57 6.43
C SER A 503 22.30 -18.79 7.71
N ASN A 504 23.31 -18.14 8.27
CA ASN A 504 23.11 -17.16 9.35
C ASN A 504 22.32 -15.92 8.89
N ASP A 505 22.07 -15.76 7.59
CA ASP A 505 21.61 -14.49 7.01
C ASP A 505 20.10 -14.48 6.80
N TYR A 506 19.52 -15.64 6.49
CA TYR A 506 18.08 -15.80 6.36
C TYR A 506 17.67 -17.25 6.60
N GLN A 507 16.41 -17.42 6.98
CA GLN A 507 15.76 -18.71 7.21
C GLN A 507 14.63 -18.88 6.20
N VAL A 508 14.44 -20.10 5.69
CA VAL A 508 13.36 -20.39 4.74
C VAL A 508 12.41 -21.39 5.38
N PHE A 509 11.12 -21.09 5.29
CA PHE A 509 10.05 -21.93 5.78
C PHE A 509 9.07 -22.22 4.67
N TYR A 510 8.59 -23.44 4.59
CA TYR A 510 7.54 -23.83 3.65
C TYR A 510 6.31 -24.29 4.41
N GLN A 511 5.16 -23.88 3.89
CA GLN A 511 3.87 -24.42 4.27
C GLN A 511 3.36 -25.28 3.13
N ILE A 512 3.20 -26.57 3.42
CA ILE A 512 2.74 -27.58 2.48
C ILE A 512 1.35 -28.06 2.91
N GLU A 513 0.32 -27.92 2.08
CA GLU A 513 -1.02 -28.40 2.42
C GLU A 513 -1.21 -29.84 1.95
N ASN A 514 -1.69 -30.72 2.84
CA ASN A 514 -2.09 -32.08 2.47
C ASN A 514 -3.52 -32.06 1.94
N ARG A 515 -3.68 -32.16 0.62
CA ARG A 515 -4.97 -32.38 -0.01
C ARG A 515 -5.19 -33.87 -0.28
N SER A 516 -6.44 -34.25 -0.53
CA SER A 516 -6.83 -35.65 -0.82
C SER A 516 -6.06 -36.31 -1.98
N LYS A 517 -5.37 -35.52 -2.82
CA LYS A 517 -4.57 -35.96 -3.98
C LYS A 517 -3.04 -35.87 -3.79
N GLY A 518 -2.55 -35.37 -2.65
CA GLY A 518 -1.11 -35.25 -2.33
C GLY A 518 -0.75 -34.03 -1.48
N SER A 519 0.53 -33.94 -1.11
CA SER A 519 1.12 -32.75 -0.47
C SER A 519 1.44 -31.70 -1.53
N GLU A 520 0.80 -30.53 -1.42
CA GLU A 520 0.89 -29.42 -2.38
C GLU A 520 1.62 -28.24 -1.74
N PHE A 521 2.51 -27.59 -2.49
CA PHE A 521 3.07 -26.30 -2.07
C PHE A 521 1.95 -25.30 -1.84
N PHE A 522 1.97 -24.60 -0.71
CA PHE A 522 1.09 -23.46 -0.51
C PHE A 522 1.88 -22.15 -0.49
N VAL A 523 2.88 -22.05 0.38
CA VAL A 523 3.61 -20.80 0.64
C VAL A 523 5.07 -21.07 1.00
N GLU A 524 5.94 -20.17 0.56
CA GLU A 524 7.30 -19.97 1.09
C GLU A 524 7.35 -18.70 1.94
N TYR A 525 7.98 -18.78 3.11
CA TYR A 525 8.37 -17.63 3.93
C TYR A 525 9.90 -17.55 3.94
N VAL A 526 10.47 -16.44 3.49
CA VAL A 526 11.91 -16.16 3.64
C VAL A 526 12.08 -15.07 4.67
N LEU A 527 12.68 -15.41 5.81
CA LEU A 527 12.91 -14.52 6.94
C LEU A 527 14.37 -14.02 6.92
N GLY A 528 14.56 -12.77 6.52
CA GLY A 528 15.84 -12.05 6.56
C GLY A 528 16.13 -11.42 7.94
N SER A 529 17.06 -10.47 7.99
CA SER A 529 17.41 -9.74 9.23
C SER A 529 16.40 -8.68 9.63
N GLY A 530 15.86 -7.94 8.66
CA GLY A 530 14.88 -6.86 8.85
C GLY A 530 13.65 -6.97 7.95
N TRP A 531 13.52 -8.05 7.19
CA TRP A 531 12.46 -8.23 6.22
C TRP A 531 11.97 -9.67 6.20
N VAL A 532 10.75 -9.88 5.71
CA VAL A 532 10.19 -11.19 5.40
C VAL A 532 9.55 -11.14 4.02
N THR A 533 9.80 -12.16 3.19
CA THR A 533 9.03 -12.37 1.96
C THR A 533 8.08 -13.55 2.10
N LEU A 534 6.90 -13.40 1.52
CA LEU A 534 5.86 -14.40 1.39
C LEU A 534 5.69 -14.72 -0.09
N SER A 535 6.04 -15.93 -0.52
CA SER A 535 6.03 -16.30 -1.93
C SER A 535 5.00 -17.39 -2.23
N THR A 536 4.18 -17.19 -3.27
CA THR A 536 3.14 -18.14 -3.70
C THR A 536 3.12 -18.33 -5.21
N PHE A 537 2.47 -19.40 -5.67
CA PHE A 537 2.14 -19.55 -7.08
C PHE A 537 0.79 -18.90 -7.38
N GLY A 538 0.83 -17.73 -8.02
CA GLY A 538 -0.35 -16.93 -8.38
C GLY A 538 -0.97 -16.12 -7.23
N GLU A 539 -1.85 -15.19 -7.61
CA GLU A 539 -2.48 -14.21 -6.71
C GLU A 539 -3.52 -14.82 -5.76
N ALA A 540 -4.29 -15.81 -6.21
CA ALA A 540 -5.32 -16.43 -5.38
C ALA A 540 -4.74 -17.09 -4.12
N ASP A 541 -3.62 -17.80 -4.27
CA ASP A 541 -2.88 -18.34 -3.13
C ASP A 541 -2.21 -17.22 -2.33
N MET A 542 -1.75 -16.13 -2.96
CA MET A 542 -1.18 -14.96 -2.27
C MET A 542 -2.21 -14.31 -1.33
N VAL A 543 -3.42 -14.02 -1.81
CA VAL A 543 -4.49 -13.42 -1.00
C VAL A 543 -4.83 -14.31 0.19
N ARG A 544 -4.89 -15.65 -0.01
CA ARG A 544 -5.12 -16.60 1.08
C ARG A 544 -3.96 -16.62 2.08
N ALA A 545 -2.74 -16.59 1.58
CA ALA A 545 -1.51 -16.61 2.37
C ALA A 545 -1.39 -15.36 3.24
N ARG A 546 -1.55 -14.18 2.63
CA ARG A 546 -1.55 -12.87 3.31
C ARG A 546 -2.60 -12.83 4.41
N ARG A 547 -3.86 -13.19 4.11
CA ARG A 547 -4.94 -13.23 5.13
C ARG A 547 -4.58 -14.08 6.36
N ARG A 548 -3.88 -15.21 6.17
CA ARG A 548 -3.43 -16.05 7.29
C ARG A 548 -2.20 -15.45 7.98
N PHE A 549 -1.23 -14.98 7.24
CA PHE A 549 0.02 -14.47 7.79
C PHE A 549 -0.18 -13.16 8.56
N GLU A 550 -0.92 -12.22 7.98
CA GLU A 550 -1.15 -10.85 8.45
C GLU A 550 -2.04 -10.75 9.70
N GLU A 551 -2.76 -11.83 10.04
CA GLU A 551 -3.67 -11.86 11.18
C GLU A 551 -2.94 -11.46 12.49
N ARG A 552 -3.33 -10.30 13.07
CA ARG A 552 -2.75 -9.68 14.28
C ARG A 552 -1.28 -9.26 14.14
N MET A 553 -0.78 -9.12 12.92
CA MET A 553 0.59 -8.71 12.62
C MET A 553 0.72 -7.24 12.21
N PHE A 554 -0.39 -6.50 12.18
CA PHE A 554 -0.48 -5.11 11.71
C PHE A 554 0.53 -4.13 12.35
N ASP A 555 0.77 -4.23 13.66
CA ASP A 555 1.76 -3.36 14.33
C ASP A 555 3.21 -3.88 14.25
N SER A 556 3.41 -5.04 13.62
CA SER A 556 4.67 -5.80 13.64
C SER A 556 5.32 -5.89 12.26
N LEU A 557 4.60 -5.48 11.22
CA LEU A 557 5.01 -5.51 9.83
C LEU A 557 4.74 -4.16 9.19
N GLU A 558 5.47 -3.87 8.11
CA GLU A 558 5.18 -2.82 7.15
C GLU A 558 5.14 -3.45 5.78
N PHE A 559 4.10 -3.18 5.00
CA PHE A 559 4.00 -3.71 3.65
C PHE A 559 4.96 -2.96 2.72
N ASP A 560 5.81 -3.72 2.02
CA ASP A 560 6.93 -3.20 1.22
C ASP A 560 6.69 -3.40 -0.29
N GLY A 561 5.57 -4.01 -0.69
CA GLY A 561 5.25 -4.30 -2.10
C GLY A 561 5.39 -5.77 -2.50
N MET A 562 5.14 -6.06 -3.78
CA MET A 562 5.21 -7.38 -4.40
C MET A 562 6.13 -7.35 -5.61
N GLU A 563 6.83 -8.47 -5.83
CA GLU A 563 7.76 -8.67 -6.95
C GLU A 563 7.51 -10.04 -7.57
N VAL A 564 7.72 -10.16 -8.88
CA VAL A 564 7.72 -11.45 -9.58
C VAL A 564 9.15 -12.01 -9.60
N ARG A 565 9.35 -13.22 -9.07
CA ARG A 565 10.69 -13.81 -9.00
C ARG A 565 11.03 -14.63 -10.24
N GLU A 566 12.06 -14.22 -10.98
CA GLU A 566 12.49 -14.87 -12.22
C GLU A 566 12.90 -16.35 -12.09
N ASN A 567 13.61 -16.76 -11.03
CA ASN A 567 13.94 -18.19 -10.81
C ASN A 567 13.06 -18.89 -9.76
N GLY A 568 12.01 -18.20 -9.30
CA GLY A 568 10.95 -18.74 -8.47
C GLY A 568 11.43 -19.46 -7.19
N LEU A 569 10.80 -20.61 -6.91
CA LEU A 569 11.11 -21.46 -5.76
C LEU A 569 12.59 -21.92 -5.69
N PHE A 570 13.32 -21.88 -6.80
CA PHE A 570 14.67 -22.41 -6.90
C PHE A 570 15.77 -21.38 -6.62
N ASP A 571 15.44 -20.09 -6.44
CA ASP A 571 16.39 -19.03 -6.07
C ASP A 571 17.17 -19.35 -4.79
N VAL A 572 16.53 -20.10 -3.89
CA VAL A 572 17.08 -20.56 -2.62
C VAL A 572 18.28 -21.53 -2.79
N LEU A 573 18.39 -22.21 -3.95
CA LEU A 573 19.37 -23.27 -4.20
C LEU A 573 20.74 -22.76 -4.65
N THR A 574 21.43 -22.00 -3.80
CA THR A 574 22.82 -21.61 -4.10
C THR A 574 23.79 -22.80 -4.00
N ASN A 575 24.98 -22.69 -4.62
CA ASN A 575 26.03 -23.72 -4.57
C ASN A 575 26.44 -24.13 -3.14
N ASN A 576 26.32 -23.22 -2.18
CA ASN A 576 26.63 -23.50 -0.77
C ASN A 576 25.49 -24.29 -0.11
N VAL A 577 24.24 -23.91 -0.39
CA VAL A 577 23.05 -24.59 0.15
C VAL A 577 22.97 -26.02 -0.33
N LYS A 578 23.25 -26.28 -1.61
CA LYS A 578 23.26 -27.65 -2.16
C LYS A 578 24.31 -28.55 -1.50
N LYS A 579 25.41 -27.98 -1.00
CA LYS A 579 26.43 -28.75 -0.28
C LYS A 579 25.98 -29.09 1.14
N GLU A 580 25.27 -28.18 1.79
CA GLU A 580 24.77 -28.37 3.16
C GLU A 580 23.52 -29.24 3.20
N HIS A 581 22.64 -29.13 2.19
CA HIS A 581 21.38 -29.85 2.06
C HIS A 581 21.26 -30.49 0.66
N PRO A 582 21.95 -31.61 0.39
CA PRO A 582 22.00 -32.21 -0.95
C PRO A 582 20.64 -32.74 -1.45
N GLU A 583 19.74 -33.11 -0.54
CA GLU A 583 18.39 -33.63 -0.86
C GLU A 583 17.37 -32.53 -1.17
N LEU A 584 17.72 -31.26 -0.91
CA LEU A 584 16.79 -30.14 -1.00
C LEU A 584 16.31 -29.89 -2.42
N GLU A 585 17.22 -29.94 -3.40
CA GLU A 585 16.88 -29.71 -4.81
C GLU A 585 15.81 -30.71 -5.28
N GLN A 586 15.98 -32.00 -4.97
CA GLN A 586 15.04 -33.03 -5.36
C GLN A 586 13.68 -32.83 -4.68
N THR A 587 13.69 -32.44 -3.41
CA THR A 587 12.47 -32.16 -2.62
C THR A 587 11.70 -30.98 -3.20
N LEU A 588 12.38 -29.86 -3.50
CA LEU A 588 11.75 -28.68 -4.09
C LEU A 588 11.22 -28.97 -5.50
N LYS A 589 11.96 -29.73 -6.32
CA LYS A 589 11.49 -30.17 -7.64
C LYS A 589 10.22 -31.02 -7.55
N GLU A 590 10.13 -31.92 -6.57
CA GLU A 590 8.94 -32.75 -6.38
C GLU A 590 7.73 -31.92 -5.91
N ILE A 591 7.94 -31.00 -4.97
CA ILE A 591 6.92 -30.07 -4.47
C ILE A 591 6.40 -29.18 -5.61
N TYR A 592 7.31 -28.63 -6.42
CA TYR A 592 6.99 -27.84 -7.60
C TYR A 592 6.15 -28.63 -8.60
N LEU A 593 6.62 -29.82 -8.99
CA LEU A 593 5.93 -30.69 -9.95
C LEU A 593 4.56 -31.15 -9.44
N ASN A 594 4.39 -31.37 -8.13
CA ASN A 594 3.08 -31.65 -7.54
C ASN A 594 2.14 -30.46 -7.69
N LYS A 595 2.61 -29.25 -7.39
CA LYS A 595 1.82 -28.02 -7.53
C LYS A 595 1.41 -27.79 -8.99
N TRP A 596 2.37 -27.84 -9.92
CA TRP A 596 2.11 -27.72 -11.36
C TRP A 596 1.07 -28.73 -11.84
N TYR A 597 1.22 -30.02 -11.49
CA TYR A 597 0.37 -31.10 -11.99
C TYR A 597 -1.12 -30.95 -11.63
N TYR A 598 -1.41 -30.30 -10.50
CA TYR A 598 -2.78 -30.09 -9.99
C TYR A 598 -3.28 -28.65 -10.14
N SER A 599 -2.46 -27.71 -10.59
CA SER A 599 -2.86 -26.32 -10.80
C SER A 599 -3.58 -26.17 -12.13
N GLN A 600 -4.65 -25.37 -12.15
CA GLN A 600 -5.34 -25.01 -13.38
C GLN A 600 -4.52 -23.96 -14.14
N LEU A 601 -4.26 -24.20 -15.41
CA LEU A 601 -3.38 -23.37 -16.23
C LEU A 601 -4.16 -22.72 -17.37
N SER A 602 -3.95 -21.42 -17.63
CA SER A 602 -4.58 -20.71 -18.76
C SER A 602 -4.23 -21.35 -20.10
N VAL A 603 -2.97 -21.75 -20.28
CA VAL A 603 -2.44 -22.45 -21.46
C VAL A 603 -3.14 -23.80 -21.72
N LEU A 604 -3.76 -24.40 -20.68
CA LEU A 604 -4.57 -25.61 -20.78
C LEU A 604 -6.07 -25.32 -20.74
N SER A 605 -6.49 -24.09 -21.09
CA SER A 605 -7.89 -23.65 -21.07
C SER A 605 -8.55 -23.81 -19.70
N GLY A 606 -7.79 -23.57 -18.63
CA GLY A 606 -8.24 -23.71 -17.24
C GLY A 606 -8.23 -25.15 -16.71
N MET A 607 -7.78 -26.13 -17.49
CA MET A 607 -7.54 -27.50 -17.00
C MET A 607 -6.22 -27.57 -16.25
N SER A 608 -6.14 -28.48 -15.27
CA SER A 608 -4.86 -28.92 -14.72
C SER A 608 -4.16 -29.93 -15.63
N PRO A 609 -2.82 -30.08 -15.58
CA PRO A 609 -2.12 -31.14 -16.30
C PRO A 609 -2.69 -32.55 -16.03
N TRP A 610 -3.18 -32.80 -14.81
CA TRP A 610 -3.90 -34.04 -14.47
C TRP A 610 -5.24 -34.18 -15.20
N GLU A 611 -6.04 -33.11 -15.33
CA GLU A 611 -7.30 -33.14 -16.09
C GLU A 611 -7.06 -33.22 -17.59
N ALA A 612 -6.06 -32.48 -18.07
CA ALA A 612 -5.69 -32.44 -19.48
C ALA A 612 -5.24 -33.81 -19.99
N SER A 613 -4.57 -34.63 -19.16
CA SER A 613 -4.17 -35.99 -19.54
C SER A 613 -5.33 -36.97 -19.68
N GLN A 614 -6.53 -36.64 -19.18
CA GLN A 614 -7.72 -37.49 -19.27
C GLN A 614 -8.53 -37.26 -20.55
N THR A 615 -8.27 -36.19 -21.29
CA THR A 615 -9.03 -35.81 -22.50
C THR A 615 -8.13 -35.71 -23.72
N GLU A 616 -8.66 -36.00 -24.91
CA GLU A 616 -7.87 -35.90 -26.15
C GLU A 616 -7.48 -34.45 -26.46
N GLU A 617 -8.40 -33.51 -26.24
CA GLU A 617 -8.17 -32.07 -26.42
C GLU A 617 -7.14 -31.53 -25.41
N GLY A 618 -7.29 -31.87 -24.12
CA GLY A 618 -6.32 -31.52 -23.09
C GLY A 618 -4.93 -32.11 -23.36
N THR A 619 -4.85 -33.34 -23.87
CA THR A 619 -3.58 -33.99 -24.21
C THR A 619 -2.86 -33.23 -25.34
N ARG A 620 -3.60 -32.72 -26.34
CA ARG A 620 -3.02 -31.88 -27.41
C ARG A 620 -2.48 -30.56 -26.86
N LEU A 621 -3.18 -29.91 -25.94
CA LEU A 621 -2.72 -28.70 -25.26
C LEU A 621 -1.46 -28.98 -24.42
N LEU A 622 -1.45 -30.09 -23.66
CA LEU A 622 -0.32 -30.52 -22.84
C LEU A 622 0.94 -30.83 -23.69
N TRP A 623 0.77 -31.43 -24.87
CA TRP A 623 1.89 -31.61 -25.82
C TRP A 623 2.40 -30.30 -26.41
N THR A 624 1.52 -29.31 -26.58
CA THR A 624 1.91 -27.97 -27.03
C THR A 624 2.73 -27.27 -25.95
N LEU A 625 2.32 -27.38 -24.68
CA LEU A 625 3.08 -26.92 -23.52
C LEU A 625 4.47 -27.57 -23.46
N PHE A 626 4.56 -28.90 -23.61
CA PHE A 626 5.86 -29.61 -23.65
C PHE A 626 6.77 -29.17 -24.80
N LYS A 627 6.21 -28.84 -25.97
CA LYS A 627 6.99 -28.30 -27.09
C LYS A 627 7.57 -26.92 -26.76
N ARG A 628 6.81 -26.06 -26.07
CA ARG A 628 7.28 -24.74 -25.62
C ARG A 628 8.45 -24.88 -24.65
N ILE A 629 8.29 -25.67 -23.58
CA ILE A 629 9.35 -25.95 -22.60
C ILE A 629 10.63 -26.45 -23.29
N LYS A 630 10.49 -27.34 -24.29
CA LYS A 630 11.64 -27.85 -25.07
C LYS A 630 12.35 -26.77 -25.88
N GLN A 631 11.60 -25.84 -26.49
CA GLN A 631 12.17 -24.80 -27.34
C GLN A 631 13.04 -23.83 -26.54
N ARG A 632 12.67 -23.49 -25.30
CA ARG A 632 13.54 -22.65 -24.45
C ARG A 632 14.65 -23.41 -23.78
N GLU A 633 14.48 -24.69 -23.42
CA GLU A 633 15.63 -25.52 -23.03
C GLU A 633 16.73 -25.46 -24.10
N SER A 634 16.36 -25.41 -25.40
CA SER A 634 17.32 -25.21 -26.50
C SER A 634 17.82 -23.77 -26.68
N ASN A 635 16.99 -22.75 -26.43
CA ASN A 635 17.39 -21.34 -26.58
C ASN A 635 18.19 -20.81 -25.37
N SER A 636 18.04 -21.42 -24.19
CA SER A 636 18.63 -21.02 -22.91
C SER A 636 20.12 -21.39 -22.75
N LEU A 637 20.81 -21.77 -23.83
CA LEU A 637 22.26 -22.06 -23.79
C LEU A 637 23.12 -20.88 -23.31
N TYR A 638 22.55 -19.68 -23.16
CA TYR A 638 23.22 -18.45 -22.72
C TYR A 638 22.77 -17.87 -21.36
N GLN A 639 21.80 -18.46 -20.66
CA GLN A 639 21.41 -18.02 -19.30
C GLN A 639 21.85 -19.05 -18.24
N PHE A 640 22.82 -18.66 -17.41
CA PHE A 640 23.37 -19.46 -16.31
C PHE A 640 22.36 -19.57 -15.14
N GLY A 641 21.44 -20.54 -15.20
CA GLY A 641 20.61 -20.94 -14.07
C GLY A 641 20.53 -22.46 -13.98
N SER A 642 21.35 -23.09 -13.12
CA SER A 642 21.49 -24.56 -13.03
C SER A 642 20.36 -25.28 -12.26
N ASN A 643 19.32 -24.55 -11.84
CA ASN A 643 18.31 -25.03 -10.90
C ASN A 643 16.90 -25.01 -11.51
N ARG A 644 16.70 -25.71 -12.63
CA ARG A 644 15.39 -25.78 -13.30
C ARG A 644 14.87 -27.22 -13.36
N VAL A 645 13.56 -27.35 -13.52
CA VAL A 645 12.89 -28.62 -13.81
C VAL A 645 13.02 -28.90 -15.30
N HIS A 646 13.51 -30.08 -15.64
CA HIS A 646 13.70 -30.44 -17.04
C HIS A 646 12.43 -31.03 -17.66
N LEU A 647 12.27 -30.92 -18.98
CA LEU A 647 11.13 -31.49 -19.71
C LEU A 647 10.87 -32.97 -19.34
N LYS A 648 11.94 -33.76 -19.19
CA LYS A 648 11.85 -35.17 -18.82
C LYS A 648 11.17 -35.39 -17.46
N GLU A 649 11.34 -34.46 -16.53
CA GLU A 649 10.76 -34.55 -15.19
C GLU A 649 9.26 -34.23 -15.21
N TYR A 650 8.82 -33.28 -16.04
CA TYR A 650 7.40 -33.01 -16.30
C TYR A 650 6.70 -34.21 -16.91
N ILE A 651 7.28 -34.78 -17.98
CA ILE A 651 6.73 -35.98 -18.64
C ILE A 651 6.64 -37.14 -17.65
N ARG A 652 7.72 -37.39 -16.89
CA ARG A 652 7.74 -38.42 -15.85
C ARG A 652 6.62 -38.23 -14.84
N LYS A 653 6.31 -36.99 -14.43
CA LYS A 653 5.26 -36.71 -13.44
C LYS A 653 3.87 -37.10 -13.95
N VAL A 654 3.58 -36.78 -15.21
CA VAL A 654 2.33 -37.15 -15.87
C VAL A 654 2.25 -38.67 -16.02
N GLU A 655 3.30 -39.32 -16.51
CA GLU A 655 3.34 -40.78 -16.75
C GLU A 655 3.29 -41.62 -15.46
N GLN A 656 3.84 -41.15 -14.33
CA GLN A 656 3.86 -41.90 -13.07
C GLN A 656 2.50 -41.98 -12.35
N ARG A 657 1.54 -41.12 -12.70
CA ARG A 657 0.21 -41.04 -12.06
C ARG A 657 -0.95 -41.13 -13.05
N SER A 658 -0.67 -41.53 -14.29
CA SER A 658 -1.66 -41.90 -15.32
C SER A 658 -2.17 -43.32 -15.12
#